data_AF-A0A3M2QPK2-F1
#
_entry.id   AF-A0A3M2QPK2-F1
#
_cell.length_a   1.000
_cell.length_b   1.000
_cell.length_c   1.000
_cell.angle_alpha   90.00
_cell.angle_beta   90.00
_cell.angle_gamma   90.00
#
_symmetry.space_group_name_H-M   'P 1'
#
loop_
_entity.id
_entity.type
_entity.pdbx_description
1 polymer ?
#
loop_
_entity_poly.entity_id
_entity_poly.type
_entity_poly.pdbx_seq_one_letter_code
_entity_poly.pdbx_strand_id
1 'polypeptide(L)'
;DDRFYKIAKGIIDRCAEVGFLYPDTDRPGKLNQNTIELVERAILRKARQCVSGYGAEDFSVQHDVTYQPRDNGSSDRAARAAEMAVRAYSGHASLLEPVAAGLSDHLYTLLSHKAIVSPRRVPSKDDLLYDSKWLRNPEAFVSTYWCQLHQAFQSNPSWLNRFELMVWIATVAYSSKYDEQVTQALLAIALSPSVSAAPLPSESAYDLSQGHEVENTRLGSIADSAALSFDRTPAARLVPRPHEQGHQIANRRRQEYTNMKHKAVKLFEAELSLQWPCEYPHAPSDRDIASYIDTPKAMRSVVGEWKNWYDNREFCGYLANLTEKIEEVPVDRSMVNGSFAQPTILPKSQSLRFVSVDDLLRHSQAPTTPTRSSLISKIFRGRSTSSGEITKLIPLLDFLDEKAELGFERRYLRELRQSLDSLKDHMSWELAQDHASALPMVFQEHLLQCETNVKSIYEALSNALNQIQQNIPAAIQQAIQNTRYRPRICPVFFLEQLKTSRWSALSKSWQDAIAQYGLAITALQQAKRLVSFCKDQADLVRELENSGHEGWRVHEYPEWLLLECESGIIIRQVQQQIAGHMMQPPDDRNTSLQLNMGEGKSSVIVPIVVSAQGDGSHLVRVVVAKPQSKQMYQMLVSKLAGFLDRPVYQLPFSRDIQLSESQAETIHKHVTRCMREGGVLLVQPEHLLSFQLMELECHADQKSRVAERMAEIRQFFHESSRDVVDEIDENLSVKFELVYTVGQQRPIDHSPDRWRVIQEVLGLVFHSCTEAGVKFPQSLDITGEHPGRVPRVRILSRDVEATIFERVANFICETGMDGFPIAHQPPAVRNAVLRYITQLDLPDVEVETVKNSSFWHDSTESYLLLLRGLFASGVLAFAFAQKRWRVNYGLDSNRKTGTKLAVPFRAKDNPTPRSEFSHPDVVIVLT
;
A
#
# COMPACT_ATOMS: atom_id res chain seq x y z
N ASP A 1 9.68 0.96 1.92
CA ASP A 1 9.15 0.17 3.04
C ASP A 1 8.55 -1.12 2.48
N ASP A 2 8.98 -2.27 2.99
CA ASP A 2 8.59 -3.60 2.50
C ASP A 2 7.13 -3.94 2.81
N ARG A 3 6.60 -3.48 3.95
CA ARG A 3 5.18 -3.67 4.30
C ARG A 3 4.28 -2.85 3.40
N PHE A 4 4.66 -1.60 3.15
CA PHE A 4 3.97 -0.75 2.19
C PHE A 4 3.96 -1.37 0.79
N TYR A 5 5.09 -1.96 0.35
CA TYR A 5 5.14 -2.70 -0.90
C TYR A 5 4.17 -3.89 -0.92
N LYS A 6 4.10 -4.69 0.16
CA LYS A 6 3.15 -5.83 0.28
C LYS A 6 1.69 -5.37 0.22
N ILE A 7 1.34 -4.28 0.92
CA ILE A 7 -0.01 -3.70 0.90
C ILE A 7 -0.36 -3.16 -0.50
N ALA A 8 0.53 -2.36 -1.10
CA ALA A 8 0.33 -1.78 -2.42
C ALA A 8 0.18 -2.87 -3.49
N LYS A 9 1.02 -3.90 -3.44
CA LYS A 9 0.89 -5.07 -4.33
C LYS A 9 -0.45 -5.77 -4.12
N GLY A 10 -0.88 -6.01 -2.88
CA GLY A 10 -2.19 -6.60 -2.58
C GLY A 10 -3.37 -5.75 -3.05
N ILE A 11 -3.25 -4.42 -3.11
CA ILE A 11 -4.28 -3.54 -3.71
C ILE A 11 -4.30 -3.72 -5.23
N ILE A 12 -3.14 -3.71 -5.89
CA ILE A 12 -3.05 -3.89 -7.36
C ILE A 12 -3.55 -5.27 -7.78
N ASP A 13 -3.16 -6.32 -7.06
CA ASP A 13 -3.59 -7.70 -7.32
C ASP A 13 -5.12 -7.80 -7.18
N ARG A 14 -5.71 -7.20 -6.14
CA ARG A 14 -7.17 -7.12 -5.96
C ARG A 14 -7.87 -6.35 -7.09
N CYS A 15 -7.33 -5.20 -7.50
CA CYS A 15 -7.87 -4.45 -8.63
C CYS A 15 -7.81 -5.26 -9.94
N ALA A 16 -6.75 -6.04 -10.14
CA ALA A 16 -6.61 -6.90 -11.31
C ALA A 16 -7.61 -8.08 -11.28
N GLU A 17 -7.83 -8.69 -10.11
CA GLU A 17 -8.82 -9.77 -9.92
C GLU A 17 -10.22 -9.35 -10.33
N VAL A 18 -10.68 -8.17 -9.89
CA VAL A 18 -12.05 -7.68 -10.18
C VAL A 18 -12.14 -6.77 -11.40
N GLY A 19 -11.03 -6.55 -12.12
CA GLY A 19 -10.96 -5.58 -13.22
C GLY A 19 -11.92 -5.86 -14.38
N PHE A 20 -12.40 -7.10 -14.53
CA PHE A 20 -13.41 -7.44 -15.54
C PHE A 20 -14.81 -6.87 -15.24
N LEU A 21 -15.09 -6.51 -13.98
CA LEU A 21 -16.32 -5.80 -13.60
C LEU A 21 -16.26 -4.31 -13.99
N TYR A 22 -15.09 -3.80 -14.37
CA TYR A 22 -14.86 -2.40 -14.72
C TYR A 22 -14.20 -2.26 -16.11
N PRO A 23 -14.93 -2.58 -17.20
CA PRO A 23 -14.35 -2.65 -18.56
C PRO A 23 -13.80 -1.31 -19.06
N ASP A 24 -14.33 -0.18 -18.59
CA ASP A 24 -13.98 1.17 -19.05
C ASP A 24 -12.87 1.86 -18.22
N THR A 25 -12.25 1.16 -17.27
CA THR A 25 -11.17 1.72 -16.42
C THR A 25 -9.79 1.18 -16.76
N ASP A 26 -8.81 2.08 -16.76
CA ASP A 26 -7.40 1.74 -16.95
C ASP A 26 -6.91 0.77 -15.87
N ARG A 27 -6.24 -0.30 -16.30
CA ARG A 27 -5.67 -1.29 -15.38
C ARG A 27 -4.40 -0.73 -14.74
N PRO A 28 -4.24 -0.84 -13.41
CA PRO A 28 -3.00 -0.44 -12.76
C PRO A 28 -1.82 -1.28 -13.26
N GLY A 29 -0.65 -0.65 -13.39
CA GLY A 29 0.59 -1.33 -13.80
C GLY A 29 1.06 -2.36 -12.76
N LYS A 30 1.85 -3.35 -13.20
CA LYS A 30 2.42 -4.38 -12.31
C LYS A 30 3.59 -3.84 -11.48
N LEU A 31 3.59 -4.09 -10.18
CA LEU A 31 4.70 -3.78 -9.27
C LEU A 31 5.77 -4.89 -9.31
N ASN A 32 6.77 -4.77 -10.20
CA ASN A 32 7.84 -5.78 -10.37
C ASN A 32 9.19 -5.41 -9.73
N GLN A 33 9.23 -4.41 -8.85
CA GLN A 33 10.50 -3.90 -8.31
C GLN A 33 11.25 -4.87 -7.39
N ASN A 34 10.55 -5.76 -6.68
CA ASN A 34 11.13 -6.68 -5.70
C ASN A 34 10.53 -8.09 -5.79
N THR A 35 11.29 -9.10 -5.37
CA THR A 35 10.80 -10.48 -5.20
C THR A 35 10.04 -10.60 -3.88
N ILE A 36 8.82 -11.14 -3.90
CA ILE A 36 7.94 -11.19 -2.71
C ILE A 36 8.58 -11.95 -1.55
N GLU A 37 9.35 -13.00 -1.83
CA GLU A 37 10.07 -13.80 -0.84
C GLU A 37 11.13 -12.98 -0.08
N LEU A 38 11.81 -12.06 -0.77
CA LEU A 38 12.79 -11.16 -0.15
C LEU A 38 12.09 -10.10 0.70
N VAL A 39 10.96 -9.59 0.22
CA VAL A 39 10.11 -8.64 0.96
C VAL A 39 9.62 -9.29 2.26
N GLU A 40 9.12 -10.51 2.21
CA GLU A 40 8.64 -11.23 3.40
C GLU A 40 9.77 -11.53 4.39
N ARG A 41 10.95 -11.95 3.89
CA ARG A 41 12.14 -12.10 4.74
C ARG A 41 12.56 -10.78 5.40
N ALA A 42 12.46 -9.67 4.69
CA ALA A 42 12.77 -8.34 5.23
C ALA A 42 11.75 -7.93 6.31
N ILE A 43 10.45 -8.17 6.07
CA ILE A 43 9.38 -7.94 7.04
C ILE A 43 9.61 -8.76 8.31
N LEU A 44 9.85 -10.06 8.19
CA LEU A 44 10.11 -10.97 9.32
C LEU A 44 11.31 -10.51 10.17
N ARG A 45 12.41 -10.11 9.52
CA ARG A 45 13.61 -9.60 10.21
C ARG A 45 13.32 -8.29 10.93
N LYS A 46 12.57 -7.38 10.30
CA LYS A 46 12.21 -6.08 10.87
C LYS A 46 11.14 -6.18 11.96
N ALA A 47 10.29 -7.21 11.95
CA ALA A 47 9.25 -7.41 12.96
C ALA A 47 9.81 -7.41 14.39
N ARG A 48 11.05 -7.91 14.56
CA ARG A 48 11.78 -7.88 15.84
C ARG A 48 12.07 -6.48 16.39
N GLN A 49 11.97 -5.44 15.57
CA GLN A 49 12.20 -4.03 15.94
C GLN A 49 10.89 -3.22 15.93
N CYS A 50 9.76 -3.87 15.64
CA CYS A 50 8.47 -3.22 15.55
C CYS A 50 7.69 -3.36 16.87
N VAL A 51 6.65 -2.53 17.01
CA VAL A 51 5.71 -2.54 18.15
C VAL A 51 4.37 -3.10 17.71
N SER A 52 3.57 -3.55 18.67
CA SER A 52 2.23 -4.06 18.37
C SER A 52 1.37 -2.99 17.69
N GLY A 53 0.59 -3.41 16.71
CA GLY A 53 -0.20 -2.58 15.79
C GLY A 53 0.60 -2.05 14.60
N TYR A 54 1.93 -2.20 14.60
CA TYR A 54 2.83 -1.65 13.58
C TYR A 54 3.81 -2.70 13.04
N GLY A 55 3.38 -3.96 12.99
CA GLY A 55 4.07 -5.05 12.30
C GLY A 55 4.96 -5.90 13.20
N ALA A 56 4.84 -5.79 14.53
CA ALA A 56 5.44 -6.78 15.42
C ALA A 56 4.74 -8.15 15.30
N GLU A 57 3.46 -8.13 14.92
CA GLU A 57 2.61 -9.30 14.65
C GLU A 57 3.14 -10.18 13.52
N ASP A 58 3.92 -9.60 12.60
CA ASP A 58 4.57 -10.34 11.52
C ASP A 58 5.70 -11.27 12.03
N PHE A 59 6.09 -11.18 13.31
CA PHE A 59 7.16 -11.99 13.87
C PHE A 59 6.80 -13.49 13.82
N SER A 60 7.63 -14.27 13.12
CA SER A 60 7.50 -15.72 13.07
C SER A 60 8.86 -16.39 13.21
N VAL A 61 8.88 -17.50 13.94
CA VAL A 61 10.03 -18.40 14.08
C VAL A 61 9.94 -19.61 13.14
N GLN A 62 8.85 -19.75 12.37
CA GLN A 62 8.61 -20.91 11.48
C GLN A 62 9.69 -21.07 10.40
N HIS A 63 10.38 -19.98 10.05
CA HIS A 63 11.46 -19.96 9.06
C HIS A 63 12.86 -19.89 9.69
N ASP A 64 12.97 -19.93 11.03
CA ASP A 64 14.26 -19.95 11.70
C ASP A 64 14.93 -21.32 11.49
N VAL A 65 16.19 -21.30 11.07
CA VAL A 65 17.00 -22.49 10.83
C VAL A 65 18.24 -22.42 11.72
N THR A 66 18.60 -23.51 12.37
CA THR A 66 19.88 -23.62 13.07
C THR A 66 20.99 -23.64 12.02
N TYR A 67 21.70 -22.52 11.88
CA TYR A 67 22.88 -22.46 11.04
C TYR A 67 23.99 -23.27 11.70
N GLN A 68 24.67 -24.12 10.94
CA GLN A 68 25.97 -24.60 11.39
C GLN A 68 26.92 -23.40 11.50
N PRO A 69 27.60 -23.22 12.64
CA PRO A 69 28.58 -22.15 12.81
C PRO A 69 29.63 -22.26 11.69
N ARG A 70 29.89 -21.16 10.96
CA ARG A 70 30.95 -21.13 9.94
C ARG A 70 32.35 -21.27 10.57
N ASP A 71 32.40 -21.08 11.87
CA ASP A 71 33.51 -21.17 12.81
C ASP A 71 33.88 -22.62 13.19
N ASN A 72 33.14 -23.64 12.74
CA ASN A 72 33.56 -25.05 12.88
C ASN A 72 34.63 -25.48 11.86
N GLY A 73 35.00 -24.62 10.90
CA GLY A 73 36.16 -24.84 10.04
C GLY A 73 37.43 -24.45 10.79
N SER A 74 38.18 -25.44 11.30
CA SER A 74 39.54 -25.22 11.79
C SER A 74 40.42 -24.77 10.62
N SER A 75 40.49 -23.46 10.39
CA SER A 75 41.39 -22.86 9.41
C SER A 75 42.69 -22.55 10.13
N ASP A 76 43.80 -23.08 9.62
CA ASP A 76 45.14 -22.78 10.15
C ASP A 76 45.41 -21.27 10.20
N ARG A 77 44.79 -20.47 9.33
CA ARG A 77 44.88 -19.00 9.35
C ARG A 77 44.18 -18.40 10.57
N ALA A 78 43.00 -18.92 10.91
CA ALA A 78 42.24 -18.47 12.07
C ALA A 78 42.95 -18.84 13.37
N ALA A 79 43.53 -20.05 13.44
CA ALA A 79 44.32 -20.51 14.58
C ALA A 79 45.53 -19.58 14.84
N ARG A 80 46.33 -19.30 13.79
CA ARG A 80 47.49 -18.39 13.90
C ARG A 80 47.10 -16.96 14.26
N ALA A 81 46.05 -16.43 13.64
CA ALA A 81 45.55 -15.09 13.95
C ALA A 81 45.06 -14.98 15.40
N ALA A 82 44.36 -16.01 15.90
CA ALA A 82 43.95 -16.09 17.29
C ALA A 82 45.17 -16.16 18.23
N GLU A 83 46.19 -16.94 17.89
CA GLU A 83 47.41 -17.04 18.69
C GLU A 83 48.16 -15.70 18.77
N MET A 84 48.37 -15.01 17.64
CA MET A 84 49.00 -13.68 17.62
C MET A 84 48.17 -12.64 18.36
N ALA A 85 46.83 -12.69 18.24
CA ALA A 85 45.94 -11.83 18.99
C ALA A 85 46.08 -12.03 20.50
N VAL A 86 46.12 -13.28 20.96
CA VAL A 86 46.25 -13.62 22.38
C VAL A 86 47.58 -13.11 22.94
N ARG A 87 48.69 -13.30 22.23
CA ARG A 87 50.03 -12.82 22.66
C ARG A 87 50.11 -11.29 22.72
N ALA A 88 49.56 -10.61 21.72
CA ALA A 88 49.48 -9.14 21.73
C ALA A 88 48.60 -8.61 22.87
N TYR A 89 47.45 -9.26 23.12
CA TYR A 89 46.53 -8.85 24.18
C TYR A 89 47.11 -9.08 25.58
N SER A 90 47.79 -10.21 25.77
CA SER A 90 48.43 -10.58 27.04
C SER A 90 49.74 -9.85 27.30
N GLY A 91 50.29 -9.15 26.30
CA GLY A 91 51.58 -8.45 26.40
C GLY A 91 52.77 -9.39 26.62
N HIS A 92 52.65 -10.67 26.24
CA HIS A 92 53.72 -11.65 26.42
C HIS A 92 54.74 -11.53 25.30
N ALA A 93 55.93 -11.01 25.62
CA ALA A 93 57.07 -10.93 24.71
C ALA A 93 57.77 -12.31 24.58
N SER A 94 57.12 -13.24 23.89
CA SER A 94 57.67 -14.57 23.58
C SER A 94 57.51 -14.93 22.11
N LEU A 95 58.50 -15.64 21.57
CA LEU A 95 58.49 -16.12 20.19
C LEU A 95 57.64 -17.39 20.04
N LEU A 96 57.09 -17.57 18.85
CA LEU A 96 56.39 -18.79 18.44
C LEU A 96 57.38 -19.92 18.16
N GLU A 97 58.36 -19.60 17.32
CA GLU A 97 59.36 -20.52 16.82
C GLU A 97 60.75 -19.91 17.03
N PRO A 98 61.80 -20.74 17.15
CA PRO A 98 63.17 -20.26 17.14
C PRO A 98 63.45 -19.39 15.91
N VAL A 99 64.32 -18.39 16.08
CA VAL A 99 64.76 -17.53 14.97
C VAL A 99 65.48 -18.38 13.94
N ALA A 100 65.09 -18.24 12.67
CA ALA A 100 65.74 -18.95 11.58
C ALA A 100 67.15 -18.39 11.33
N ALA A 101 68.14 -19.28 11.10
CA ALA A 101 69.55 -18.91 10.95
C ALA A 101 69.86 -17.89 9.82
N GLY A 102 68.93 -17.64 8.89
CA GLY A 102 69.05 -16.67 7.81
C GLY A 102 68.04 -15.53 7.86
N LEU A 103 67.49 -15.20 9.04
CA LEU A 103 66.46 -14.14 9.16
C LEU A 103 66.97 -12.77 8.69
N SER A 104 68.22 -12.43 8.97
CA SER A 104 68.83 -11.17 8.50
C SER A 104 68.81 -11.06 6.98
N ASP A 105 69.19 -12.13 6.28
CA ASP A 105 69.25 -12.17 4.81
C ASP A 105 67.85 -12.18 4.19
N HIS A 106 66.91 -12.87 4.84
CA HIS A 106 65.51 -12.88 4.45
C HIS A 106 64.88 -11.50 4.58
N LEU A 107 65.08 -10.82 5.72
CA LEU A 107 64.64 -9.44 5.92
C LEU A 107 65.30 -8.48 4.93
N TYR A 108 66.60 -8.62 4.67
CA TYR A 108 67.31 -7.81 3.68
C TYR A 108 66.70 -7.96 2.29
N THR A 109 66.41 -9.22 1.89
CA THR A 109 65.74 -9.52 0.61
C THR A 109 64.38 -8.85 0.54
N LEU A 110 63.52 -9.00 1.55
CA LEU A 110 62.20 -8.37 1.62
C LEU A 110 62.27 -6.83 1.58
N LEU A 111 63.26 -6.25 2.25
CA LEU A 111 63.48 -4.81 2.31
C LEU A 111 64.05 -4.24 0.99
N SER A 112 64.74 -5.06 0.19
CA SER A 112 65.34 -4.66 -1.09
C SER A 112 64.35 -4.44 -2.24
N HIS A 113 63.08 -4.85 -2.08
CA HIS A 113 62.06 -4.69 -3.13
C HIS A 113 61.73 -3.24 -3.47
N LYS A 114 61.96 -2.30 -2.55
CA LYS A 114 61.67 -0.87 -2.75
C LYS A 114 62.62 -0.02 -1.91
N ALA A 115 63.05 1.11 -2.46
CA ALA A 115 63.86 2.07 -1.72
C ALA A 115 63.17 2.50 -0.42
N ILE A 116 63.92 2.44 0.68
CA ILE A 116 63.49 2.84 2.02
C ILE A 116 63.67 4.35 2.12
N VAL A 117 62.59 5.07 2.41
CA VAL A 117 62.60 6.53 2.52
C VAL A 117 62.13 6.93 3.91
N SER A 118 62.88 7.82 4.56
CA SER A 118 62.55 8.34 5.90
C SER A 118 62.38 7.22 6.95
N PRO A 119 63.40 6.38 7.20
CA PRO A 119 63.31 5.23 8.11
C PRO A 119 62.96 5.63 9.55
N ARG A 120 63.22 6.88 9.94
CA ARG A 120 62.96 7.44 11.28
C ARG A 120 61.61 8.18 11.40
N ARG A 121 60.73 8.06 10.42
CA ARG A 121 59.38 8.65 10.50
C ARG A 121 58.44 7.68 11.22
N VAL A 122 57.74 8.15 12.24
CA VAL A 122 56.65 7.38 12.89
C VAL A 122 55.43 7.36 11.96
N PRO A 123 54.85 6.19 11.64
CA PRO A 123 53.66 6.11 10.80
C PRO A 123 52.40 6.59 11.53
N SER A 124 51.32 6.87 10.80
CA SER A 124 50.04 7.23 11.44
C SER A 124 49.42 6.00 12.11
N LYS A 125 48.69 6.17 13.22
CA LYS A 125 47.92 5.07 13.81
C LYS A 125 46.86 4.52 12.84
N ASP A 126 46.30 5.39 11.99
CA ASP A 126 45.32 4.98 11.00
C ASP A 126 45.88 4.00 9.96
N ASP A 127 47.20 4.04 9.72
CA ASP A 127 47.87 3.11 8.80
C ASP A 127 47.83 1.67 9.32
N LEU A 128 47.68 1.48 10.64
CA LEU A 128 47.74 0.20 11.36
C LEU A 128 46.35 -0.41 11.58
N LEU A 129 45.28 0.32 11.22
CA LEU A 129 43.93 -0.23 11.20
C LEU A 129 43.81 -1.36 10.18
N TYR A 130 42.71 -2.11 10.26
CA TYR A 130 42.42 -3.17 9.30
C TYR A 130 42.43 -2.64 7.86
N ASP A 131 43.40 -3.11 7.07
CA ASP A 131 43.58 -2.78 5.66
C ASP A 131 44.05 -4.02 4.92
N SER A 132 43.52 -4.21 3.71
CA SER A 132 43.93 -5.27 2.78
C SER A 132 45.45 -5.34 2.52
N LYS A 133 46.19 -4.23 2.70
CA LYS A 133 47.66 -4.20 2.53
C LYS A 133 48.39 -5.16 3.46
N TRP A 134 47.89 -5.35 4.69
CA TRP A 134 48.48 -6.26 5.68
C TRP A 134 48.23 -7.75 5.34
N LEU A 135 47.26 -8.03 4.45
CA LEU A 135 46.97 -9.37 3.95
C LEU A 135 47.76 -9.75 2.68
N ARG A 136 48.62 -8.84 2.18
CA ARG A 136 49.50 -9.10 1.03
C ARG A 136 50.79 -9.80 1.47
N ASN A 137 51.66 -10.11 0.51
CA ASN A 137 53.01 -10.61 0.79
C ASN A 137 53.78 -9.52 1.59
N PRO A 138 54.53 -9.87 2.65
CA PRO A 138 55.46 -8.98 3.36
C PRO A 138 56.29 -8.04 2.48
N GLU A 139 56.71 -8.47 1.28
CA GLU A 139 57.40 -7.65 0.28
C GLU A 139 56.69 -6.31 -0.01
N ALA A 140 55.36 -6.28 0.07
CA ALA A 140 54.54 -5.11 -0.25
C ALA A 140 54.57 -4.01 0.82
N PHE A 141 54.90 -4.34 2.08
CA PHE A 141 54.80 -3.39 3.20
C PHE A 141 56.07 -3.29 4.05
N VAL A 142 56.91 -4.33 4.11
CA VAL A 142 58.11 -4.36 4.96
C VAL A 142 59.10 -3.26 4.57
N SER A 143 59.41 -3.09 3.28
CA SER A 143 60.25 -1.99 2.77
C SER A 143 59.77 -0.57 3.14
N THR A 144 58.46 -0.39 3.32
CA THR A 144 57.89 0.93 3.65
C THR A 144 57.81 1.13 5.17
N TYR A 145 57.40 0.12 5.92
CA TYR A 145 57.01 0.27 7.32
C TYR A 145 58.00 -0.32 8.32
N TRP A 146 58.93 -1.20 7.96
CA TRP A 146 59.79 -1.89 8.94
C TRP A 146 60.55 -0.94 9.88
N CYS A 147 61.36 -0.04 9.31
CA CYS A 147 62.11 0.93 10.11
C CYS A 147 61.18 1.93 10.81
N GLN A 148 60.08 2.33 10.16
CA GLN A 148 59.11 3.26 10.72
C GLN A 148 58.42 2.69 11.97
N LEU A 149 58.04 1.41 11.92
CA LEU A 149 57.46 0.67 13.04
C LEU A 149 58.48 0.49 14.16
N HIS A 150 59.72 0.12 13.83
CA HIS A 150 60.79 0.04 14.82
C HIS A 150 61.00 1.39 15.52
N GLN A 151 61.09 2.50 14.77
CA GLN A 151 61.20 3.83 15.33
C GLN A 151 60.00 4.19 16.22
N ALA A 152 58.78 3.81 15.83
CA ALA A 152 57.56 4.11 16.57
C ALA A 152 57.56 3.45 17.96
N PHE A 153 57.88 2.16 18.01
CA PHE A 153 57.95 1.40 19.27
C PHE A 153 59.18 1.74 20.11
N GLN A 154 60.31 2.07 19.48
CA GLN A 154 61.50 2.57 20.19
C GLN A 154 61.22 3.93 20.87
N SER A 155 60.51 4.83 20.18
CA SER A 155 60.21 6.18 20.71
C SER A 155 59.12 6.16 21.77
N ASN A 156 58.14 5.26 21.62
CA ASN A 156 57.04 5.08 22.57
C ASN A 156 56.59 3.60 22.59
N PRO A 157 56.98 2.83 23.63
CA PRO A 157 56.55 1.42 23.78
C PRO A 157 55.03 1.22 23.84
N SER A 158 54.29 2.27 24.22
CA SER A 158 52.82 2.29 24.30
C SER A 158 52.16 2.97 23.10
N TRP A 159 52.88 3.11 21.97
CA TRP A 159 52.37 3.81 20.79
C TRP A 159 51.02 3.23 20.32
N LEU A 160 50.89 1.91 20.19
CA LEU A 160 49.60 1.23 19.98
C LEU A 160 49.05 0.70 21.31
N ASN A 161 47.75 0.87 21.53
CA ASN A 161 47.09 0.19 22.66
C ASN A 161 46.97 -1.32 22.41
N ARG A 162 46.74 -2.10 23.46
CA ARG A 162 46.68 -3.58 23.37
C ARG A 162 45.68 -4.11 22.33
N PHE A 163 44.57 -3.42 22.11
CA PHE A 163 43.54 -3.83 21.14
C PHE A 163 43.93 -3.43 19.72
N GLU A 164 44.56 -2.26 19.53
CA GLU A 164 45.13 -1.82 18.25
C GLU A 164 46.22 -2.80 17.78
N LEU A 165 47.18 -3.12 18.65
CA LEU A 165 48.24 -4.10 18.38
C LEU A 165 47.66 -5.49 18.06
N MET A 166 46.70 -5.95 18.87
CA MET A 166 46.01 -7.23 18.67
C MET A 166 45.35 -7.32 17.29
N VAL A 167 44.58 -6.32 16.88
CA VAL A 167 43.88 -6.32 15.59
C VAL A 167 44.88 -6.28 14.43
N TRP A 168 45.91 -5.43 14.52
CA TRP A 168 46.91 -5.31 13.47
C TRP A 168 47.70 -6.61 13.27
N ILE A 169 48.30 -7.15 14.34
CA ILE A 169 49.13 -8.36 14.23
C ILE A 169 48.30 -9.58 13.84
N ALA A 170 47.05 -9.69 14.31
CA ALA A 170 46.13 -10.75 13.90
C ALA A 170 45.80 -10.66 12.41
N THR A 171 45.68 -9.44 11.87
CA THR A 171 45.46 -9.22 10.43
C THR A 171 46.67 -9.69 9.61
N VAL A 172 47.89 -9.35 10.02
CA VAL A 172 49.13 -9.83 9.36
C VAL A 172 49.21 -11.36 9.41
N ALA A 173 48.91 -11.96 10.56
CA ALA A 173 48.94 -13.42 10.77
C ALA A 173 47.87 -14.19 9.98
N TYR A 174 46.74 -13.54 9.69
CA TYR A 174 45.64 -14.12 8.91
C TYR A 174 45.95 -14.21 7.40
N SER A 175 47.01 -13.54 6.93
CA SER A 175 47.39 -13.52 5.52
C SER A 175 47.57 -14.92 4.92
N SER A 176 47.20 -15.07 3.65
CA SER A 176 47.52 -16.27 2.86
C SER A 176 49.00 -16.38 2.50
N LYS A 177 49.73 -15.27 2.56
CA LYS A 177 51.16 -15.14 2.32
C LYS A 177 51.89 -14.88 3.65
N TYR A 178 51.42 -15.56 4.70
CA TYR A 178 51.95 -15.45 6.05
C TYR A 178 53.43 -15.81 6.08
N ASP A 179 54.20 -14.96 6.72
CA ASP A 179 55.59 -15.19 7.04
C ASP A 179 55.73 -15.17 8.57
N GLU A 180 56.06 -16.34 9.11
CA GLU A 180 56.14 -16.56 10.55
C GLU A 180 57.24 -15.73 11.20
N GLN A 181 58.42 -15.70 10.57
CA GLN A 181 59.60 -15.03 11.11
C GLN A 181 59.43 -13.51 11.08
N VAL A 182 58.84 -12.96 10.01
CA VAL A 182 58.53 -11.53 9.92
C VAL A 182 57.45 -11.14 10.93
N THR A 183 56.39 -11.93 11.06
CA THR A 183 55.27 -11.61 11.99
C THR A 183 55.74 -11.64 13.44
N GLN A 184 56.52 -12.64 13.84
CA GLN A 184 57.06 -12.70 15.20
C GLN A 184 58.08 -11.59 15.47
N ALA A 185 58.89 -11.20 14.47
CA ALA A 185 59.83 -10.09 14.62
C ALA A 185 59.10 -8.74 14.78
N LEU A 186 58.02 -8.50 14.02
CA LEU A 186 57.17 -7.32 14.21
C LEU A 186 56.53 -7.28 15.61
N LEU A 187 56.05 -8.43 16.10
CA LEU A 187 55.49 -8.53 17.44
C LEU A 187 56.58 -8.35 18.52
N ALA A 188 57.78 -8.89 18.31
CA ALA A 188 58.92 -8.73 19.20
C ALA A 188 59.39 -7.26 19.28
N ILE A 189 59.43 -6.54 18.16
CA ILE A 189 59.69 -5.08 18.15
C ILE A 189 58.65 -4.33 18.98
N ALA A 190 57.38 -4.75 18.95
CA ALA A 190 56.30 -4.09 19.68
C ALA A 190 56.27 -4.41 21.19
N LEU A 191 56.63 -5.64 21.57
CA LEU A 191 56.47 -6.13 22.95
C LEU A 191 57.77 -6.25 23.76
N SER A 192 58.93 -6.40 23.11
CA SER A 192 60.22 -6.57 23.78
C SER A 192 61.03 -5.27 23.81
N PRO A 193 61.27 -4.69 25.00
CA PRO A 193 62.08 -3.49 25.12
C PRO A 193 63.51 -3.67 24.60
N SER A 194 64.12 -4.85 24.77
CA SER A 194 65.48 -5.12 24.29
C SER A 194 65.58 -5.11 22.76
N VAL A 195 64.55 -5.63 22.07
CA VAL A 195 64.49 -5.62 20.60
C VAL A 195 64.23 -4.22 20.08
N SER A 196 63.27 -3.49 20.67
CA SER A 196 62.96 -2.11 20.29
C SER A 196 64.09 -1.11 20.58
N ALA A 197 65.02 -1.45 21.48
CA ALA A 197 66.18 -0.63 21.81
C ALA A 197 67.37 -0.82 20.84
N ALA A 198 67.28 -1.75 19.89
CA ALA A 198 68.33 -1.95 18.89
C ALA A 198 68.56 -0.67 18.07
N PRO A 199 69.81 -0.34 17.71
CA PRO A 199 70.13 0.92 17.05
C PRO A 199 69.53 0.96 15.64
N LEU A 200 68.69 1.98 15.35
CA LEU A 200 68.14 2.18 14.01
C LEU A 200 69.19 2.69 13.02
N PRO A 201 69.05 2.38 11.72
CA PRO A 201 69.92 2.85 10.65
C PRO A 201 70.02 4.40 10.61
N SER A 202 71.21 4.93 10.33
CA SER A 202 71.53 6.36 10.47
C SER A 202 71.06 7.25 9.32
N GLU A 203 71.23 6.78 8.08
CA GLU A 203 70.90 7.55 6.87
C GLU A 203 69.39 7.78 6.64
N SER A 204 69.09 8.79 5.85
CA SER A 204 67.71 9.23 5.57
C SER A 204 66.98 8.42 4.49
N ALA A 205 67.71 7.67 3.67
CA ALA A 205 67.19 6.76 2.66
C ALA A 205 68.19 5.64 2.34
N TYR A 206 67.69 4.48 1.93
CA TYR A 206 68.50 3.34 1.51
C TYR A 206 67.92 2.72 0.23
N ASP A 207 68.78 2.39 -0.73
CA ASP A 207 68.42 1.56 -1.88
C ASP A 207 69.17 0.22 -1.79
N LEU A 208 68.59 -0.71 -1.02
CA LEU A 208 69.20 -2.02 -0.77
C LEU A 208 69.28 -2.89 -2.04
N SER A 209 68.58 -2.52 -3.12
CA SER A 209 68.65 -3.23 -4.40
C SER A 209 70.03 -3.09 -5.09
N GLN A 210 70.83 -2.10 -4.69
CA GLN A 210 72.20 -1.89 -5.18
C GLN A 210 73.22 -2.88 -4.57
N GLY A 211 72.81 -3.71 -3.62
CA GLY A 211 73.69 -4.63 -2.89
C GLY A 211 74.53 -3.95 -1.80
N HIS A 212 75.26 -4.76 -1.04
CA HIS A 212 76.09 -4.33 0.11
C HIS A 212 77.57 -4.74 -0.04
N GLU A 213 77.98 -5.19 -1.23
CA GLU A 213 79.36 -5.49 -1.58
C GLU A 213 79.76 -4.70 -2.83
N VAL A 214 81.06 -4.44 -2.98
CA VAL A 214 81.60 -3.74 -4.15
C VAL A 214 81.48 -4.61 -5.39
N GLU A 215 80.86 -4.08 -6.44
CA GLU A 215 80.72 -4.77 -7.71
C GLU A 215 81.86 -4.40 -8.68
N ASN A 216 82.82 -5.29 -8.86
CA ASN A 216 84.03 -5.03 -9.69
C ASN A 216 83.72 -4.71 -11.15
N THR A 217 82.69 -5.34 -11.72
CA THR A 217 82.18 -5.08 -13.07
C THR A 217 81.68 -3.64 -13.23
N ARG A 218 81.06 -3.10 -12.18
CA ARG A 218 80.54 -1.75 -12.13
C ARG A 218 81.66 -0.71 -12.02
N LEU A 219 82.63 -0.96 -11.14
CA LEU A 219 83.87 -0.16 -11.06
C LEU A 219 84.60 -0.13 -12.41
N GLY A 220 84.70 -1.28 -13.08
CA GLY A 220 85.28 -1.40 -14.41
C GLY A 220 84.55 -0.58 -15.47
N SER A 221 83.22 -0.60 -15.42
CA SER A 221 82.38 0.18 -16.35
C SER A 221 82.52 1.69 -16.14
N ILE A 222 82.59 2.14 -14.87
CA ILE A 222 82.86 3.54 -14.54
C ILE A 222 84.23 3.96 -15.09
N ALA A 223 85.26 3.15 -14.84
CA ALA A 223 86.61 3.37 -15.30
C ALA A 223 86.69 3.45 -16.84
N ASP A 224 86.00 2.55 -17.54
CA ASP A 224 85.96 2.52 -19.00
C ASP A 224 85.27 3.76 -19.60
N SER A 225 84.18 4.22 -18.96
CA SER A 225 83.45 5.44 -19.35
C SER A 225 84.22 6.75 -19.07
N ALA A 226 85.20 6.68 -18.18
CA ALA A 226 86.13 7.76 -17.85
C ALA A 226 87.46 7.66 -18.62
N ALA A 227 87.59 6.73 -19.57
CA ALA A 227 88.80 6.59 -20.36
C ALA A 227 89.11 7.85 -21.17
N LEU A 228 90.39 8.22 -21.21
CA LEU A 228 90.88 9.36 -21.98
C LEU A 228 90.79 9.06 -23.48
N SER A 229 90.52 10.10 -24.29
CA SER A 229 90.53 9.96 -25.74
C SER A 229 91.92 9.54 -26.24
N PHE A 230 91.96 8.73 -27.29
CA PHE A 230 93.19 8.19 -27.86
C PHE A 230 94.30 9.25 -28.02
N ASP A 231 93.95 10.43 -28.54
CA ASP A 231 94.88 11.54 -28.81
C ASP A 231 95.56 12.13 -27.55
N ARG A 232 94.97 11.90 -26.37
CA ARG A 232 95.48 12.36 -25.07
C ARG A 232 96.35 11.32 -24.35
N THR A 233 96.54 10.14 -24.93
CA THR A 233 97.28 9.03 -24.30
C THR A 233 98.71 8.86 -24.84
N PRO A 234 99.63 8.26 -24.07
CA PRO A 234 100.98 7.93 -24.54
C PRO A 234 100.99 7.04 -25.80
N ALA A 235 99.98 6.17 -25.96
CA ALA A 235 99.85 5.29 -27.12
C ALA A 235 99.75 6.04 -28.46
N ALA A 236 99.15 7.24 -28.51
CA ALA A 236 99.11 8.07 -29.71
C ALA A 236 100.48 8.65 -30.11
N ARG A 237 101.40 8.77 -29.14
CA ARG A 237 102.73 9.38 -29.31
C ARG A 237 103.84 8.37 -29.63
N LEU A 238 103.50 7.09 -29.83
CA LEU A 238 104.49 6.04 -30.14
C LEU A 238 105.19 6.32 -31.48
N VAL A 239 106.52 6.32 -31.47
CA VAL A 239 107.35 6.55 -32.65
C VAL A 239 107.21 5.39 -33.68
N PRO A 240 107.28 5.65 -35.00
CA PRO A 240 107.31 4.60 -36.02
C PRO A 240 108.50 3.64 -35.81
N ARG A 241 108.28 2.35 -36.05
CA ARG A 241 109.37 1.35 -36.13
C ARG A 241 110.05 1.40 -37.51
N PRO A 242 111.31 0.95 -37.66
CA PRO A 242 111.97 0.84 -38.96
C PRO A 242 111.11 0.00 -39.93
N HIS A 243 110.87 0.53 -41.13
CA HIS A 243 110.04 -0.09 -42.20
C HIS A 243 108.52 -0.19 -41.95
N GLU A 244 107.97 0.52 -40.97
CA GLU A 244 106.53 0.51 -40.67
C GLU A 244 105.72 1.42 -41.62
N GLN A 245 104.70 0.86 -42.29
CA GLN A 245 103.80 1.61 -43.18
C GLN A 245 102.76 2.44 -42.39
N GLY A 246 102.21 3.50 -42.98
CA GLY A 246 101.28 4.43 -42.32
C GLY A 246 100.02 3.77 -41.70
N HIS A 247 99.47 2.75 -42.33
CA HIS A 247 98.34 1.99 -41.77
C HIS A 247 98.76 1.04 -40.63
N GLN A 248 100.00 0.53 -40.66
CA GLN A 248 100.54 -0.39 -39.66
C GLN A 248 100.81 0.34 -38.34
N ILE A 249 101.38 1.55 -38.39
CA ILE A 249 101.57 2.38 -37.19
C ILE A 249 100.24 2.79 -36.57
N ALA A 250 99.23 3.12 -37.38
CA ALA A 250 97.91 3.47 -36.89
C ALA A 250 97.23 2.29 -36.17
N ASN A 251 97.31 1.08 -36.74
CA ASN A 251 96.78 -0.14 -36.13
C ASN A 251 97.53 -0.49 -34.83
N ARG A 252 98.87 -0.42 -34.81
CA ARG A 252 99.66 -0.70 -33.61
C ARG A 252 99.36 0.29 -32.48
N ARG A 253 99.28 1.59 -32.78
CA ARG A 253 98.93 2.61 -31.77
C ARG A 253 97.53 2.39 -31.19
N ARG A 254 96.54 2.05 -32.04
CA ARG A 254 95.18 1.71 -31.58
C ARG A 254 95.16 0.45 -30.73
N GLN A 255 95.90 -0.59 -31.12
CA GLN A 255 95.99 -1.84 -30.37
C GLN A 255 96.68 -1.65 -29.01
N GLU A 256 97.76 -0.86 -28.96
CA GLU A 256 98.42 -0.50 -27.71
C GLU A 256 97.48 0.30 -26.79
N TYR A 257 96.74 1.26 -27.34
CA TYR A 257 95.74 2.00 -26.57
C TYR A 257 94.67 1.07 -26.00
N THR A 258 94.12 0.15 -26.79
CA THR A 258 93.11 -0.80 -26.30
C THR A 258 93.66 -1.70 -25.20
N ASN A 259 94.87 -2.24 -25.36
CA ASN A 259 95.51 -3.10 -24.36
C ASN A 259 95.82 -2.35 -23.07
N MET A 260 96.41 -1.15 -23.15
CA MET A 260 96.78 -0.36 -21.98
C MET A 260 95.56 0.26 -21.30
N LYS A 261 94.52 0.65 -22.05
CA LYS A 261 93.22 1.04 -21.50
C LYS A 261 92.61 -0.11 -20.70
N HIS A 262 92.59 -1.33 -21.25
CA HIS A 262 92.05 -2.50 -20.55
C HIS A 262 92.86 -2.82 -19.27
N LYS A 263 94.20 -2.75 -19.35
CA LYS A 263 95.09 -2.90 -18.18
C LYS A 263 94.82 -1.84 -17.11
N ALA A 264 94.67 -0.57 -17.51
CA ALA A 264 94.37 0.54 -16.60
C ALA A 264 93.01 0.38 -15.91
N VAL A 265 91.99 -0.09 -16.62
CA VAL A 265 90.66 -0.39 -16.04
C VAL A 265 90.77 -1.51 -15.00
N LYS A 266 91.50 -2.59 -15.30
CA LYS A 266 91.71 -3.70 -14.35
C LYS A 266 92.52 -3.30 -13.12
N LEU A 267 93.53 -2.44 -13.28
CA LEU A 267 94.29 -1.89 -12.15
C LEU A 267 93.41 -0.97 -11.29
N PHE A 268 92.57 -0.13 -11.92
CA PHE A 268 91.62 0.73 -11.22
C PHE A 268 90.59 -0.08 -10.39
N GLU A 269 90.03 -1.14 -10.97
CA GLU A 269 89.17 -2.09 -10.25
C GLU A 269 89.89 -2.68 -9.02
N ALA A 270 91.11 -3.20 -9.21
CA ALA A 270 91.86 -3.87 -8.16
C ALA A 270 92.27 -2.92 -7.01
N GLU A 271 92.78 -1.72 -7.34
CA GLU A 271 93.25 -0.75 -6.35
C GLU A 271 92.11 -0.17 -5.51
N LEU A 272 90.90 -0.03 -6.09
CA LEU A 272 89.71 0.35 -5.33
C LEU A 272 89.17 -0.81 -4.50
N SER A 273 89.05 -2.02 -5.06
CA SER A 273 88.51 -3.19 -4.35
C SER A 273 89.29 -3.52 -3.08
N LEU A 274 90.61 -3.28 -3.08
CA LEU A 274 91.48 -3.47 -1.90
C LEU A 274 91.16 -2.53 -0.73
N GLN A 275 90.50 -1.41 -0.98
CA GLN A 275 90.10 -0.45 0.05
C GLN A 275 88.79 -0.83 0.73
N TRP A 276 88.05 -1.80 0.19
CA TRP A 276 86.80 -2.26 0.78
C TRP A 276 87.06 -3.10 2.04
N PRO A 277 86.39 -2.85 3.18
CA PRO A 277 85.39 -1.82 3.42
C PRO A 277 85.97 -0.52 4.00
N CYS A 278 85.71 0.59 3.34
CA CYS A 278 85.94 1.93 3.87
C CYS A 278 84.77 2.83 3.48
N GLU A 279 84.45 3.87 4.25
CA GLU A 279 83.36 4.78 3.90
C GLU A 279 83.70 5.67 2.69
N TYR A 280 84.94 6.16 2.63
CA TYR A 280 85.43 7.06 1.58
C TYR A 280 86.66 6.48 0.89
N PRO A 281 86.55 6.00 -0.37
CA PRO A 281 87.68 5.45 -1.11
C PRO A 281 88.62 6.57 -1.59
N HIS A 282 89.92 6.31 -1.54
CA HIS A 282 90.95 7.21 -2.05
C HIS A 282 91.20 6.93 -3.53
N ALA A 283 91.49 8.00 -4.28
CA ALA A 283 91.76 7.92 -5.71
C ALA A 283 93.04 7.08 -5.99
N PRO A 284 92.97 6.12 -6.93
CA PRO A 284 94.13 5.39 -7.44
C PRO A 284 95.29 6.31 -7.84
N SER A 285 96.50 5.99 -7.40
CA SER A 285 97.70 6.84 -7.61
C SER A 285 98.66 6.29 -8.67
N ASP A 286 98.34 5.12 -9.24
CA ASP A 286 99.16 4.48 -10.26
C ASP A 286 99.24 5.32 -11.55
N ARG A 287 100.48 5.50 -12.03
CA ARG A 287 100.79 6.29 -13.23
C ARG A 287 100.21 5.68 -14.50
N ASP A 288 100.12 4.35 -14.58
CA ASP A 288 99.50 3.63 -15.70
C ASP A 288 97.99 3.88 -15.75
N ILE A 289 97.32 4.04 -14.60
CA ILE A 289 95.90 4.39 -14.52
C ILE A 289 95.68 5.83 -15.01
N ALA A 290 96.40 6.79 -14.41
CA ALA A 290 96.26 8.22 -14.74
C ALA A 290 96.63 8.56 -16.20
N SER A 291 97.41 7.69 -16.86
CA SER A 291 97.80 7.86 -18.27
C SER A 291 96.69 7.50 -19.27
N TYR A 292 95.68 6.72 -18.86
CA TYR A 292 94.62 6.21 -19.74
C TYR A 292 93.20 6.47 -19.22
N ILE A 293 93.03 6.82 -17.94
CA ILE A 293 91.74 7.07 -17.28
C ILE A 293 91.76 8.45 -16.63
N ASP A 294 90.67 9.21 -16.82
CA ASP A 294 90.42 10.45 -16.08
C ASP A 294 89.99 10.10 -14.64
N THR A 295 90.98 9.91 -13.75
CA THR A 295 90.75 9.51 -12.35
C THR A 295 89.81 10.47 -11.60
N PRO A 296 89.90 11.82 -11.72
CA PRO A 296 88.94 12.73 -11.09
C PRO A 296 87.50 12.55 -11.59
N LYS A 297 87.31 12.27 -12.89
CA LYS A 297 85.98 11.97 -13.44
C LYS A 297 85.46 10.62 -12.96
N ALA A 298 86.30 9.58 -12.96
CA ALA A 298 85.93 8.25 -12.49
C ALA A 298 85.55 8.25 -11.00
N MET A 299 86.36 8.89 -10.15
CA MET A 299 86.14 8.94 -8.70
C MET A 299 84.86 9.69 -8.32
N ARG A 300 84.43 10.70 -9.06
CA ARG A 300 83.13 11.35 -8.82
C ARG A 300 81.94 10.39 -8.97
N SER A 301 82.02 9.44 -9.89
CA SER A 301 81.00 8.40 -10.06
C SER A 301 81.17 7.28 -9.05
N VAL A 302 82.40 6.86 -8.74
CA VAL A 302 82.69 5.82 -7.73
C VAL A 302 82.18 6.25 -6.35
N VAL A 303 82.46 7.48 -5.90
CA VAL A 303 82.06 7.92 -4.54
C VAL A 303 80.55 7.80 -4.30
N GLY A 304 79.72 8.06 -5.32
CA GLY A 304 78.27 7.93 -5.20
C GLY A 304 77.81 6.48 -5.04
N GLU A 305 78.28 5.56 -5.89
CA GLU A 305 77.90 4.15 -5.80
C GLU A 305 78.54 3.45 -4.58
N TRP A 306 79.76 3.85 -4.23
CA TRP A 306 80.49 3.34 -3.07
C TRP A 306 79.80 3.66 -1.75
N LYS A 307 79.31 4.90 -1.60
CA LYS A 307 78.54 5.31 -0.41
C LYS A 307 77.26 4.48 -0.28
N ASN A 308 76.55 4.20 -1.38
CA ASN A 308 75.37 3.33 -1.35
C ASN A 308 75.72 1.91 -0.89
N TRP A 309 76.78 1.29 -1.41
CA TRP A 309 77.21 -0.04 -0.95
C TRP A 309 77.59 -0.04 0.53
N TYR A 310 78.28 1.01 1.00
CA TYR A 310 78.71 1.13 2.39
C TYR A 310 77.52 1.30 3.33
N ASP A 311 76.58 2.17 2.98
CA ASP A 311 75.35 2.41 3.75
C ASP A 311 74.48 1.14 3.80
N ASN A 312 74.39 0.40 2.69
CA ASN A 312 73.69 -0.87 2.64
C ASN A 312 74.38 -1.96 3.50
N ARG A 313 75.71 -1.93 3.62
CA ARG A 313 76.48 -2.81 4.52
C ARG A 313 76.22 -2.49 5.98
N GLU A 314 76.20 -1.21 6.36
CA GLU A 314 75.80 -0.77 7.71
C GLU A 314 74.36 -1.19 8.02
N PHE A 315 73.47 -1.14 7.01
CA PHE A 315 72.10 -1.63 7.14
C PHE A 315 72.05 -3.15 7.38
N CYS A 316 72.91 -3.95 6.72
CA CYS A 316 73.06 -5.38 7.06
C CYS A 316 73.48 -5.56 8.52
N GLY A 317 74.41 -4.74 9.01
CA GLY A 317 74.83 -4.72 10.41
C GLY A 317 73.69 -4.44 11.38
N TYR A 318 72.79 -3.50 11.03
CA TYR A 318 71.55 -3.24 11.76
C TYR A 318 70.65 -4.49 11.83
N LEU A 319 70.41 -5.16 10.70
CA LEU A 319 69.55 -6.35 10.66
C LEU A 319 70.16 -7.52 11.45
N ALA A 320 71.48 -7.71 11.40
CA ALA A 320 72.18 -8.73 12.17
C ALA A 320 72.03 -8.49 13.68
N ASN A 321 72.26 -7.26 14.14
CA ASN A 321 72.09 -6.88 15.55
C ASN A 321 70.64 -7.04 16.02
N LEU A 322 69.67 -6.59 15.21
CA LEU A 322 68.26 -6.77 15.51
C LEU A 322 67.89 -8.26 15.61
N THR A 323 68.43 -9.10 14.72
CA THR A 323 68.20 -10.56 14.72
C THR A 323 68.78 -11.21 15.98
N GLU A 324 70.00 -10.83 16.38
CA GLU A 324 70.63 -11.27 17.63
C GLU A 324 69.77 -10.89 18.86
N LYS A 325 69.20 -9.68 18.88
CA LYS A 325 68.28 -9.24 19.95
C LYS A 325 66.97 -10.00 19.96
N ILE A 326 66.46 -10.43 18.79
CA ILE A 326 65.27 -11.27 18.71
C ILE A 326 65.59 -12.69 19.19
N GLU A 327 66.78 -13.22 18.90
CA GLU A 327 67.23 -14.54 19.39
C GLU A 327 67.29 -14.64 20.91
N GLU A 328 67.52 -13.53 21.61
CA GLU A 328 67.48 -13.45 23.08
C GLU A 328 66.06 -13.58 23.67
N VAL A 329 64.99 -13.44 22.87
CA VAL A 329 63.60 -13.51 23.33
C VAL A 329 63.20 -14.97 23.57
N PRO A 330 62.59 -15.31 24.72
CA PRO A 330 62.23 -16.70 25.03
C PRO A 330 61.19 -17.25 24.05
N VAL A 331 61.38 -18.49 23.61
CA VAL A 331 60.41 -19.24 22.81
C VAL A 331 59.40 -19.90 23.75
N ASP A 332 58.12 -19.61 23.55
CA ASP A 332 57.04 -20.22 24.34
C ASP A 332 55.93 -20.72 23.40
N ARG A 333 55.78 -22.05 23.34
CA ARG A 333 54.75 -22.75 22.54
C ARG A 333 53.52 -23.14 23.35
N SER A 334 53.45 -22.79 24.63
CA SER A 334 52.42 -23.29 25.55
C SER A 334 51.07 -22.59 25.43
N MET A 335 50.97 -21.43 24.76
CA MET A 335 49.73 -20.67 24.58
C MET A 335 48.77 -21.22 23.50
N VAL A 336 48.77 -22.54 23.28
CA VAL A 336 47.82 -23.18 22.38
C VAL A 336 46.50 -23.38 23.14
N ASN A 337 45.45 -22.69 22.69
CA ASN A 337 44.06 -22.72 23.17
C ASN A 337 43.68 -21.61 24.15
N GLY A 338 43.63 -20.37 23.64
CA GLY A 338 42.57 -19.47 24.06
C GLY A 338 41.24 -20.05 23.61
N SER A 339 40.64 -20.96 24.40
CA SER A 339 39.25 -21.36 24.17
C SER A 339 38.40 -20.12 24.39
N PHE A 340 38.03 -19.42 23.31
CA PHE A 340 36.90 -18.50 23.38
C PHE A 340 35.72 -19.37 23.80
N ALA A 341 35.30 -19.24 25.05
CA ALA A 341 34.13 -19.97 25.54
C ALA A 341 32.99 -19.65 24.58
N GLN A 342 32.54 -20.65 23.80
CA GLN A 342 31.37 -20.45 22.96
C GLN A 342 30.24 -20.08 23.91
N PRO A 343 29.61 -18.89 23.76
CA PRO A 343 28.46 -18.58 24.55
C PRO A 343 27.41 -19.63 24.20
N THR A 344 27.10 -20.51 25.15
CA THR A 344 26.01 -21.47 25.02
C THR A 344 24.71 -20.67 25.09
N ILE A 345 24.36 -20.02 23.98
CA ILE A 345 23.04 -19.41 23.82
C ILE A 345 22.09 -20.58 23.63
N LEU A 346 21.65 -21.16 24.74
CA LEU A 346 20.48 -22.03 24.74
C LEU A 346 19.33 -21.18 24.21
N PRO A 347 18.71 -21.53 23.07
CA PRO A 347 17.49 -20.88 22.64
C PRO A 347 16.42 -21.27 23.66
N LYS A 348 16.29 -20.47 24.72
CA LYS A 348 15.14 -20.58 25.60
C LYS A 348 13.93 -20.25 24.73
N SER A 349 13.16 -21.28 24.44
CA SER A 349 11.81 -21.18 23.91
C SER A 349 11.01 -20.27 24.85
N GLN A 350 10.97 -18.97 24.56
CA GLN A 350 10.02 -18.06 25.18
C GLN A 350 9.36 -17.19 24.12
N SER A 351 8.04 -17.29 24.18
CA SER A 351 6.95 -16.45 23.68
C SER A 351 7.31 -15.02 23.28
N LEU A 352 6.70 -14.58 22.16
CA LEU A 352 6.45 -13.19 21.74
C LEU A 352 7.50 -12.16 22.21
N ARG A 353 8.38 -11.76 21.29
CA ARG A 353 9.42 -10.74 21.54
C ARG A 353 8.90 -9.29 21.64
N PHE A 354 7.59 -9.09 21.66
CA PHE A 354 6.94 -7.79 21.76
C PHE A 354 5.77 -7.86 22.74
N VAL A 355 5.38 -6.71 23.30
CA VAL A 355 4.18 -6.60 24.15
C VAL A 355 2.99 -6.30 23.25
N SER A 356 2.00 -7.20 23.19
CA SER A 356 0.76 -6.96 22.44
C SER A 356 -0.14 -5.95 23.15
N VAL A 357 -1.04 -5.29 22.40
CA VAL A 357 -2.06 -4.41 22.97
C VAL A 357 -2.94 -5.16 23.97
N ASP A 358 -3.33 -6.39 23.63
CA ASP A 358 -4.17 -7.24 24.47
C ASP A 358 -3.46 -7.61 25.78
N ASP A 359 -2.18 -7.95 25.73
CA ASP A 359 -1.38 -8.24 26.93
C ASP A 359 -1.25 -7.00 27.81
N LEU A 360 -1.06 -5.82 27.22
CA LEU A 360 -0.96 -4.56 27.95
C LEU A 360 -2.24 -4.28 28.75
N LEU A 361 -3.41 -4.45 28.14
CA LEU A 361 -4.71 -4.21 28.76
C LEU A 361 -5.09 -5.30 29.77
N ARG A 362 -4.75 -6.57 29.50
CA ARG A 362 -5.01 -7.69 30.43
C ARG A 362 -4.21 -7.60 31.73
N HIS A 363 -2.98 -7.08 31.69
CA HIS A 363 -2.08 -7.02 32.84
C HIS A 363 -2.08 -5.66 33.56
N SER A 364 -2.97 -4.74 33.19
CA SER A 364 -3.13 -3.44 33.83
C SER A 364 -4.52 -3.28 34.43
N GLN A 365 -4.61 -2.53 35.52
CA GLN A 365 -5.89 -2.18 36.12
C GLN A 365 -6.43 -0.91 35.47
N ALA A 366 -7.66 -0.96 34.97
CA ALA A 366 -8.33 0.21 34.42
C ALA A 366 -8.47 1.30 35.52
N PRO A 367 -8.26 2.58 35.19
CA PRO A 367 -8.37 3.66 36.16
C PRO A 367 -9.84 3.95 36.49
N THR A 368 -10.10 4.43 37.70
CA THR A 368 -11.40 5.02 38.03
C THR A 368 -11.50 6.39 37.38
N THR A 369 -12.26 6.48 36.29
CA THR A 369 -12.43 7.73 35.54
C THR A 369 -13.49 8.63 36.20
N PRO A 370 -13.23 9.95 36.30
CA PRO A 370 -14.14 10.87 36.97
C PRO A 370 -15.39 11.13 36.12
N THR A 371 -16.57 10.78 36.62
CA THR A 371 -17.84 11.17 36.01
C THR A 371 -18.13 12.63 36.33
N ARG A 372 -17.97 13.55 35.36
CA ARG A 372 -18.33 14.96 35.52
C ARG A 372 -19.73 15.22 34.96
N SER A 373 -20.58 15.86 35.78
CA SER A 373 -21.93 16.28 35.39
C SER A 373 -21.89 17.43 34.38
N SER A 374 -22.70 17.35 33.33
CA SER A 374 -22.87 18.44 32.35
C SER A 374 -23.45 19.70 33.00
N LEU A 375 -22.86 20.87 32.69
CA LEU A 375 -23.35 22.19 33.11
C LEU A 375 -24.61 22.63 32.34
N ILE A 376 -24.89 22.00 31.19
CA ILE A 376 -25.98 22.36 30.28
C ILE A 376 -27.36 22.05 30.88
N SER A 377 -27.46 21.04 31.76
CA SER A 377 -28.71 20.68 32.43
C SER A 377 -29.30 21.80 33.30
N LYS A 378 -28.49 22.80 33.66
CA LYS A 378 -28.91 23.96 34.46
C LYS A 378 -29.48 25.13 33.64
N ILE A 379 -29.40 25.09 32.31
CA ILE A 379 -29.78 26.21 31.42
C ILE A 379 -31.26 26.14 31.00
N PHE A 380 -31.96 25.03 31.23
CA PHE A 380 -33.32 24.81 30.73
C PHE A 380 -34.43 25.15 31.73
N ARG A 381 -35.48 25.79 31.21
CA ARG A 381 -36.86 25.62 31.70
C ARG A 381 -37.67 24.89 30.62
N GLY A 382 -38.17 23.71 30.94
CA GLY A 382 -39.19 23.08 30.11
C GLY A 382 -40.47 23.90 30.15
N ARG A 383 -41.01 24.24 28.98
CA ARG A 383 -42.38 24.73 28.84
C ARG A 383 -43.17 23.65 28.12
N SER A 384 -44.33 23.29 28.66
CA SER A 384 -45.27 22.47 27.90
C SER A 384 -45.65 23.23 26.63
N THR A 385 -45.71 22.52 25.50
CA THR A 385 -46.18 23.05 24.22
C THR A 385 -47.49 23.81 24.46
N SER A 386 -47.59 25.01 23.90
CA SER A 386 -48.63 25.97 24.23
C SER A 386 -50.03 25.37 23.99
N SER A 387 -50.80 25.31 25.07
CA SER A 387 -52.17 24.78 25.14
C SER A 387 -53.14 25.33 24.08
N GLY A 388 -52.88 26.50 23.48
CA GLY A 388 -53.79 27.23 22.60
C GLY A 388 -53.99 26.67 21.18
N GLU A 389 -53.05 25.92 20.63
CA GLU A 389 -53.18 25.30 19.29
C GLU A 389 -53.74 23.87 19.38
N ILE A 390 -53.29 23.11 20.39
CA ILE A 390 -53.79 21.77 20.72
C ILE A 390 -55.30 21.83 21.07
N THR A 391 -55.74 22.88 21.78
CA THR A 391 -57.17 23.09 22.11
C THR A 391 -58.06 23.40 20.89
N LYS A 392 -57.50 23.85 19.77
CA LYS A 392 -58.25 24.07 18.51
C LYS A 392 -58.29 22.81 17.62
N LEU A 393 -57.30 21.93 17.73
CA LEU A 393 -57.22 20.72 16.92
C LEU A 393 -58.20 19.63 17.38
N ILE A 394 -58.48 19.56 18.68
CA ILE A 394 -59.46 18.62 19.27
C ILE A 394 -60.86 18.81 18.65
N PRO A 395 -61.49 20.00 18.68
CA PRO A 395 -62.81 20.19 18.07
C PRO A 395 -62.83 20.03 16.55
N LEU A 396 -61.70 20.28 15.86
CA LEU A 396 -61.57 20.00 14.42
C LEU A 396 -61.58 18.48 14.14
N LEU A 397 -60.87 17.71 14.96
CA LEU A 397 -60.85 16.25 14.88
C LEU A 397 -62.23 15.65 15.15
N ASP A 398 -62.95 16.19 16.13
CA ASP A 398 -64.33 15.79 16.44
C ASP A 398 -65.27 16.11 15.26
N PHE A 399 -65.15 17.28 14.64
CA PHE A 399 -65.91 17.65 13.43
C PHE A 399 -65.60 16.73 12.23
N LEU A 400 -64.33 16.36 12.03
CA LEU A 400 -63.94 15.47 10.94
C LEU A 400 -64.40 14.02 11.18
N ASP A 401 -64.45 13.57 12.44
CA ASP A 401 -65.01 12.25 12.80
C ASP A 401 -66.49 12.17 12.46
N GLU A 402 -67.25 13.25 12.68
CA GLU A 402 -68.67 13.34 12.29
C GLU A 402 -68.89 13.32 10.76
N LYS A 403 -67.87 13.67 9.97
CA LYS A 403 -67.92 13.73 8.49
C LYS A 403 -67.28 12.53 7.80
N ALA A 404 -66.62 11.63 8.52
CA ALA A 404 -65.93 10.49 7.96
C ALA A 404 -66.92 9.35 7.60
N GLU A 405 -67.06 9.08 6.30
CA GLU A 405 -67.94 8.05 5.76
C GLU A 405 -67.17 6.75 5.44
N LEU A 406 -65.88 6.86 5.12
CA LEU A 406 -65.07 5.74 4.63
C LEU A 406 -64.17 5.15 5.75
N GLY A 407 -63.94 3.84 5.68
CA GLY A 407 -63.17 3.11 6.72
C GLY A 407 -61.71 3.57 6.89
N PHE A 408 -61.09 4.09 5.82
CA PHE A 408 -59.73 4.64 5.89
C PHE A 408 -59.70 6.03 6.52
N GLU A 409 -60.74 6.86 6.34
CA GLU A 409 -60.85 8.19 6.96
C GLU A 409 -60.89 8.06 8.48
N ARG A 410 -61.68 7.11 8.99
CA ARG A 410 -61.72 6.80 10.43
C ARG A 410 -60.41 6.24 10.98
N ARG A 411 -59.68 5.46 10.16
CA ARG A 411 -58.35 4.97 10.55
C ARG A 411 -57.35 6.13 10.65
N TYR A 412 -57.34 7.01 9.65
CA TYR A 412 -56.49 8.21 9.65
C TYR A 412 -56.78 9.14 10.83
N LEU A 413 -58.06 9.40 11.14
CA LEU A 413 -58.44 10.26 12.28
C LEU A 413 -58.03 9.65 13.63
N ARG A 414 -58.17 8.33 13.80
CA ARG A 414 -57.68 7.62 14.99
C ARG A 414 -56.16 7.73 15.15
N GLU A 415 -55.41 7.55 14.06
CA GLU A 415 -53.94 7.73 14.07
C GLU A 415 -53.58 9.18 14.39
N LEU A 416 -54.32 10.16 13.85
CA LEU A 416 -54.11 11.58 14.15
C LEU A 416 -54.39 11.93 15.62
N ARG A 417 -55.39 11.29 16.24
CA ARG A 417 -55.65 11.41 17.68
C ARG A 417 -54.51 10.81 18.52
N GLN A 418 -53.98 9.65 18.12
CA GLN A 418 -52.80 9.06 18.77
C GLN A 418 -51.56 9.96 18.64
N SER A 419 -51.36 10.60 17.48
CA SER A 419 -50.31 11.61 17.30
C SER A 419 -50.55 12.86 18.15
N LEU A 420 -51.81 13.32 18.28
CA LEU A 420 -52.16 14.45 19.16
C LEU A 420 -51.85 14.12 20.62
N ASP A 421 -52.19 12.93 21.09
CA ASP A 421 -51.89 12.51 22.46
C ASP A 421 -50.37 12.42 22.68
N SER A 422 -49.62 11.91 21.70
CA SER A 422 -48.15 11.92 21.74
C SER A 422 -47.57 13.34 21.71
N LEU A 423 -48.22 14.28 21.02
CA LEU A 423 -47.81 15.69 20.96
C LEU A 423 -48.08 16.42 22.29
N LYS A 424 -49.14 16.08 23.03
CA LYS A 424 -49.44 16.64 24.36
C LYS A 424 -48.34 16.31 25.37
N ASP A 425 -47.73 15.13 25.23
CA ASP A 425 -46.61 14.68 26.07
C ASP A 425 -45.27 15.28 25.60
N HIS A 426 -45.24 16.00 24.48
CA HIS A 426 -44.01 16.56 23.90
C HIS A 426 -43.67 17.92 24.52
N MET A 427 -42.58 17.94 25.29
CA MET A 427 -41.99 19.17 25.85
C MET A 427 -41.18 19.92 24.78
N SER A 428 -41.51 21.17 24.52
CA SER A 428 -40.67 22.07 23.71
C SER A 428 -39.72 22.86 24.61
N TRP A 429 -38.42 22.81 24.35
CA TRP A 429 -37.44 23.54 25.13
C TRP A 429 -37.12 24.90 24.48
N GLU A 430 -37.55 25.99 25.11
CA GLU A 430 -37.12 27.34 24.74
C GLU A 430 -35.91 27.75 25.61
N LEU A 431 -34.98 28.49 25.01
CA LEU A 431 -33.93 29.18 25.76
C LEU A 431 -34.59 30.19 26.71
N ALA A 432 -34.23 30.16 28.00
CA ALA A 432 -34.71 31.16 28.94
C ALA A 432 -34.30 32.56 28.44
N GLN A 433 -35.28 33.38 28.07
CA GLN A 433 -35.06 34.70 27.44
C GLN A 433 -34.17 35.64 28.28
N ASP A 434 -34.06 35.38 29.59
CA ASP A 434 -33.23 36.14 30.54
C ASP A 434 -31.71 35.93 30.38
N HIS A 435 -31.25 34.96 29.57
CA HIS A 435 -29.83 34.58 29.47
C HIS A 435 -29.19 34.74 28.08
N ALA A 436 -29.89 35.33 27.09
CA ALA A 436 -29.42 35.39 25.70
C ALA A 436 -28.02 36.04 25.54
N SER A 437 -27.67 37.03 26.38
CA SER A 437 -26.36 37.69 26.37
C SER A 437 -25.25 36.89 27.07
N ALA A 438 -25.59 35.92 27.94
CA ALA A 438 -24.66 35.09 28.70
C ALA A 438 -24.38 33.72 28.06
N LEU A 439 -25.23 33.26 27.14
CA LEU A 439 -25.11 31.96 26.46
C LEU A 439 -23.73 31.70 25.83
N PRO A 440 -23.10 32.64 25.09
CA PRO A 440 -21.79 32.38 24.50
C PRO A 440 -20.70 32.12 25.56
N MET A 441 -20.76 32.83 26.69
CA MET A 441 -19.81 32.67 27.80
C MET A 441 -20.00 31.31 28.48
N VAL A 442 -21.25 30.89 28.69
CA VAL A 442 -21.58 29.58 29.28
C VAL A 442 -21.16 28.43 28.36
N PHE A 443 -21.39 28.53 27.05
CA PHE A 443 -20.93 27.50 26.11
C PHE A 443 -19.40 27.45 26.00
N GLN A 444 -18.72 28.60 26.10
CA GLN A 444 -17.26 28.64 26.13
C GLN A 444 -16.68 28.00 27.41
N GLU A 445 -17.33 28.23 28.57
CA GLU A 445 -16.95 27.58 29.83
C GLU A 445 -17.21 26.07 29.78
N HIS A 446 -18.36 25.65 29.23
CA HIS A 446 -18.67 24.24 29.00
C HIS A 446 -17.65 23.58 28.07
N LEU A 447 -17.27 24.26 26.98
CA LEU A 447 -16.23 23.78 26.06
C LEU A 447 -14.90 23.55 26.79
N LEU A 448 -14.42 24.53 27.58
CA LEU A 448 -13.19 24.39 28.35
C LEU A 448 -13.26 23.23 29.37
N GLN A 449 -14.43 23.03 29.98
CA GLN A 449 -14.67 21.93 30.89
C GLN A 449 -14.61 20.57 30.18
N CYS A 450 -15.20 20.45 28.99
CA CYS A 450 -15.11 19.25 28.15
C CYS A 450 -13.67 18.97 27.71
N GLU A 451 -12.91 20.00 27.29
CA GLU A 451 -11.49 19.86 26.91
C GLU A 451 -10.65 19.33 28.08
N THR A 452 -10.87 19.90 29.27
CA THR A 452 -10.20 19.46 30.50
C THR A 452 -10.59 18.04 30.87
N ASN A 453 -11.86 17.66 30.70
CA ASN A 453 -12.35 16.32 31.02
C ASN A 453 -11.73 15.26 30.09
N VAL A 454 -11.74 15.48 28.77
CA VAL A 454 -11.12 14.57 27.79
C VAL A 454 -9.64 14.39 28.09
N LYS A 455 -8.93 15.49 28.38
CA LYS A 455 -7.51 15.45 28.75
C LYS A 455 -7.27 14.64 30.03
N SER A 456 -8.07 14.88 31.07
CA SER A 456 -7.96 14.18 32.35
C SER A 456 -8.22 12.67 32.22
N ILE A 457 -9.24 12.27 31.46
CA ILE A 457 -9.54 10.84 31.21
C ILE A 457 -8.40 10.21 30.40
N TYR A 458 -7.92 10.87 29.35
CA TYR A 458 -6.79 10.37 28.55
C TYR A 458 -5.51 10.19 29.39
N GLU A 459 -5.20 11.15 30.27
CA GLU A 459 -4.06 11.06 31.18
C GLU A 459 -4.23 9.91 32.18
N ALA A 460 -5.43 9.71 32.74
CA ALA A 460 -5.72 8.59 33.62
C ALA A 460 -5.54 7.23 32.92
N LEU A 461 -6.09 7.08 31.71
CA LEU A 461 -5.93 5.87 30.89
C LEU A 461 -4.46 5.60 30.54
N SER A 462 -3.75 6.65 30.11
CA SER A 462 -2.32 6.55 29.77
C SER A 462 -1.47 6.18 30.98
N ASN A 463 -1.76 6.77 32.15
CA ASN A 463 -1.07 6.46 33.39
C ASN A 463 -1.30 5.01 33.84
N ALA A 464 -2.54 4.52 33.75
CA ALA A 464 -2.88 3.13 34.07
C ALA A 464 -2.08 2.12 33.23
N LEU A 465 -1.91 2.39 31.93
CA LEU A 465 -1.09 1.56 31.03
C LEU A 465 0.41 1.68 31.30
N ASN A 466 0.86 2.85 31.78
CA ASN A 466 2.26 3.08 32.11
C ASN A 466 2.66 2.47 33.47
N GLN A 467 1.71 2.22 34.37
CA GLN A 467 1.94 1.67 35.71
C GLN A 467 2.30 0.17 35.76
N ILE A 468 2.62 -0.45 34.62
CA ILE A 468 2.94 -1.88 34.56
C ILE A 468 4.25 -2.23 35.28
N GLN A 469 4.02 -2.97 36.37
CA GLN A 469 4.85 -3.74 37.32
C GLN A 469 5.74 -2.95 38.29
N GLN A 470 5.16 -2.58 39.45
CA GLN A 470 5.91 -2.33 40.70
C GLN A 470 6.78 -3.52 41.15
N ASN A 471 6.60 -4.70 40.53
CA ASN A 471 7.36 -5.93 40.81
C ASN A 471 8.54 -6.21 39.85
N ILE A 472 8.85 -5.32 38.89
CA ILE A 472 10.04 -5.45 38.03
C ILE A 472 11.20 -4.64 38.62
N PRO A 473 12.42 -5.21 38.71
CA PRO A 473 13.62 -4.46 39.06
C PRO A 473 13.80 -3.20 38.21
N ALA A 474 14.17 -2.07 38.83
CA ALA A 474 14.30 -0.77 38.16
C ALA A 474 15.15 -0.82 36.86
N ALA A 475 16.17 -1.66 36.80
CA ALA A 475 17.00 -1.85 35.61
C ALA A 475 16.24 -2.44 34.41
N ILE A 476 15.31 -3.37 34.64
CA ILE A 476 14.47 -3.96 33.59
C ILE A 476 13.34 -2.99 33.21
N GLN A 477 12.80 -2.22 34.16
CA GLN A 477 11.87 -1.13 33.85
C GLN A 477 12.54 -0.07 32.95
N GLN A 478 13.77 0.33 33.29
CA GLN A 478 14.54 1.30 32.52
C GLN A 478 14.94 0.73 31.15
N ALA A 479 15.27 -0.56 31.07
CA ALA A 479 15.47 -1.26 29.79
C ALA A 479 14.19 -1.26 28.94
N ILE A 480 13.03 -1.62 29.51
CA ILE A 480 11.74 -1.61 28.81
C ILE A 480 11.35 -0.19 28.36
N GLN A 481 11.64 0.84 29.15
CA GLN A 481 11.41 2.24 28.77
C GLN A 481 12.35 2.71 27.65
N ASN A 482 13.61 2.26 27.69
CA ASN A 482 14.61 2.59 26.68
C ASN A 482 14.44 1.76 25.39
N THR A 483 13.84 0.58 25.48
CA THR A 483 13.55 -0.28 24.34
C THR A 483 12.16 0.00 23.79
N ARG A 484 12.05 0.42 22.53
CA ARG A 484 10.78 0.73 21.85
C ARG A 484 9.94 -0.53 21.54
N TYR A 485 9.67 -1.40 22.51
CA TYR A 485 8.91 -2.66 22.34
C TYR A 485 7.48 -2.61 22.88
N ARG A 486 7.03 -1.46 23.41
CA ARG A 486 5.65 -1.24 23.86
C ARG A 486 4.76 -0.69 22.73
N PRO A 487 3.46 -1.01 22.71
CA PRO A 487 2.51 -0.38 21.82
C PRO A 487 2.52 1.14 21.93
N ARG A 488 2.27 1.85 20.82
CA ARG A 488 2.18 3.31 20.82
C ARG A 488 0.85 3.75 21.44
N ILE A 489 0.91 4.33 22.63
CA ILE A 489 -0.27 4.90 23.30
C ILE A 489 -0.54 6.29 22.73
N CYS A 490 -1.71 6.48 22.13
CA CYS A 490 -2.19 7.76 21.58
C CYS A 490 -3.72 7.86 21.76
N PRO A 491 -4.36 9.01 21.49
CA PRO A 491 -5.82 9.12 21.59
C PRO A 491 -6.58 8.06 20.76
N VAL A 492 -6.10 7.81 19.53
CA VAL A 492 -6.70 6.83 18.62
C VAL A 492 -6.57 5.39 19.15
N PHE A 493 -5.50 5.09 19.88
CA PHE A 493 -5.29 3.77 20.49
C PHE A 493 -6.48 3.35 21.35
N PHE A 494 -7.05 4.25 22.15
CA PHE A 494 -8.20 3.93 23.01
C PHE A 494 -9.50 3.81 22.22
N LEU A 495 -9.71 4.68 21.22
CA LEU A 495 -10.90 4.64 20.36
C LEU A 495 -10.97 3.36 19.53
N GLU A 496 -9.83 2.87 19.02
CA GLU A 496 -9.77 1.60 18.27
C GLU A 496 -10.20 0.38 19.10
N GLN A 497 -10.23 0.48 20.44
CA GLN A 497 -10.70 -0.59 21.30
C GLN A 497 -12.24 -0.71 21.31
N LEU A 498 -12.97 0.27 20.77
CA LEU A 498 -14.43 0.23 20.59
C LEU A 498 -14.86 -0.66 19.42
N LYS A 499 -13.94 -1.13 18.57
CA LYS A 499 -14.27 -2.11 17.52
C LYS A 499 -14.76 -3.41 18.14
N THR A 500 -15.80 -4.04 17.58
CA THR A 500 -16.44 -5.24 18.15
C THR A 500 -15.44 -6.38 18.39
N SER A 501 -14.50 -6.57 17.47
CA SER A 501 -13.44 -7.59 17.56
C SER A 501 -12.50 -7.40 18.74
N ARG A 502 -12.26 -6.16 19.19
CA ARG A 502 -11.41 -5.84 20.34
C ARG A 502 -12.22 -5.70 21.62
N TRP A 503 -13.41 -5.13 21.53
CA TRP A 503 -14.31 -4.86 22.65
C TRP A 503 -14.61 -6.11 23.47
N SER A 504 -14.86 -7.24 22.79
CA SER A 504 -15.14 -8.54 23.42
C SER A 504 -13.96 -9.13 24.20
N ALA A 505 -12.71 -8.73 23.89
CA ALA A 505 -11.50 -9.20 24.57
C ALA A 505 -11.14 -8.38 25.82
N LEU A 506 -11.78 -7.22 26.03
CA LEU A 506 -11.53 -6.32 27.15
C LEU A 506 -12.20 -6.78 28.44
N SER A 507 -11.60 -6.44 29.59
CA SER A 507 -12.31 -6.54 30.87
C SER A 507 -13.44 -5.51 30.94
N LYS A 508 -14.48 -5.79 31.73
CA LYS A 508 -15.60 -4.86 31.94
C LYS A 508 -15.14 -3.49 32.45
N SER A 509 -14.12 -3.45 33.30
CA SER A 509 -13.53 -2.20 33.80
C SER A 509 -12.83 -1.39 32.71
N TRP A 510 -12.13 -2.04 31.76
CA TRP A 510 -11.55 -1.37 30.61
C TRP A 510 -12.61 -0.91 29.62
N GLN A 511 -13.67 -1.72 29.39
CA GLN A 511 -14.84 -1.33 28.61
C GLN A 511 -15.45 -0.04 29.17
N ASP A 512 -15.73 0.01 30.48
CA ASP A 512 -16.31 1.20 31.13
C ASP A 512 -15.42 2.44 30.97
N ALA A 513 -14.11 2.31 31.18
CA ALA A 513 -13.17 3.43 31.09
C ALA A 513 -13.02 3.95 29.63
N ILE A 514 -13.00 3.05 28.65
CA ILE A 514 -12.92 3.40 27.22
C ILE A 514 -14.24 3.98 26.72
N ALA A 515 -15.40 3.43 27.14
CA ALA A 515 -16.71 4.01 26.85
C ALA A 515 -16.81 5.45 27.38
N GLN A 516 -16.37 5.68 28.62
CA GLN A 516 -16.35 7.04 29.19
C GLN A 516 -15.44 7.99 28.41
N TYR A 517 -14.31 7.51 27.89
CA TYR A 517 -13.45 8.31 27.03
C TYR A 517 -14.13 8.70 25.72
N GLY A 518 -14.80 7.75 25.05
CA GLY A 518 -15.58 8.03 23.84
C GLY A 518 -16.73 9.02 24.11
N LEU A 519 -17.49 8.83 25.19
CA LEU A 519 -18.56 9.74 25.61
C LEU A 519 -18.04 11.16 25.92
N ALA A 520 -16.86 11.28 26.52
CA ALA A 520 -16.23 12.58 26.76
C ALA A 520 -15.84 13.27 25.44
N ILE A 521 -15.43 12.51 24.42
CA ILE A 521 -15.11 13.04 23.09
C ILE A 521 -16.38 13.52 22.38
N THR A 522 -17.48 12.75 22.39
CA THR A 522 -18.75 13.18 21.78
C THR A 522 -19.32 14.43 22.46
N ALA A 523 -19.22 14.51 23.80
CA ALA A 523 -19.59 15.71 24.57
C ALA A 523 -18.72 16.93 24.20
N LEU A 524 -17.41 16.74 24.01
CA LEU A 524 -16.53 17.82 23.54
C LEU A 524 -16.90 18.29 22.13
N GLN A 525 -17.22 17.36 21.22
CA GLN A 525 -17.65 17.69 19.87
C GLN A 525 -18.98 18.45 19.87
N GLN A 526 -19.95 18.03 20.70
CA GLN A 526 -21.19 18.78 20.91
C GLN A 526 -20.92 20.18 21.47
N ALA A 527 -20.06 20.33 22.48
CA ALA A 527 -19.70 21.64 23.02
C ALA A 527 -19.13 22.58 21.95
N LYS A 528 -18.29 22.07 21.03
CA LYS A 528 -17.78 22.84 19.88
C LYS A 528 -18.91 23.27 18.93
N ARG A 529 -19.86 22.37 18.64
CA ARG A 529 -21.04 22.69 17.81
C ARG A 529 -21.91 23.75 18.46
N LEU A 530 -22.20 23.65 19.77
CA LEU A 530 -22.97 24.64 20.53
C LEU A 530 -22.34 26.04 20.47
N VAL A 531 -21.01 26.15 20.62
CA VAL A 531 -20.30 27.41 20.44
C VAL A 531 -20.45 27.94 19.01
N SER A 532 -20.36 27.07 18.00
CA SER A 532 -20.52 27.49 16.59
C SER A 532 -21.95 27.95 16.24
N PHE A 533 -22.98 27.33 16.85
CA PHE A 533 -24.39 27.63 16.61
C PHE A 533 -24.93 28.80 17.45
N CYS A 534 -24.09 29.49 18.23
CA CYS A 534 -24.54 30.65 19.03
C CYS A 534 -25.27 31.74 18.22
N LYS A 535 -25.03 31.81 16.90
CA LYS A 535 -25.67 32.78 15.99
C LYS A 535 -26.91 32.25 15.29
N ASP A 536 -27.15 30.94 15.32
CA ASP A 536 -28.29 30.28 14.69
C ASP A 536 -29.15 29.59 15.77
N GLN A 537 -30.24 30.25 16.15
CA GLN A 537 -31.11 29.75 17.22
C GLN A 537 -31.77 28.42 16.86
N ALA A 538 -32.08 28.16 15.58
CA ALA A 538 -32.77 26.94 15.17
C ALA A 538 -31.82 25.72 15.25
N ASP A 539 -30.57 25.88 14.82
CA ASP A 539 -29.55 24.83 14.97
C ASP A 539 -29.15 24.62 16.43
N LEU A 540 -29.08 25.69 17.21
CA LEU A 540 -28.74 25.60 18.63
C LEU A 540 -29.80 24.83 19.43
N VAL A 541 -31.08 25.13 19.24
CA VAL A 541 -32.18 24.40 19.91
C VAL A 541 -32.17 22.93 19.49
N ARG A 542 -31.99 22.64 18.20
CA ARG A 542 -31.89 21.24 17.71
C ARG A 542 -30.71 20.49 18.31
N GLU A 543 -29.54 21.11 18.41
CA GLU A 543 -28.35 20.48 19.01
C GLU A 543 -28.52 20.23 20.52
N LEU A 544 -29.24 21.12 21.20
CA LEU A 544 -29.55 21.07 22.62
C LEU A 544 -30.65 20.05 22.98
N GLU A 545 -31.65 19.90 22.11
CA GLU A 545 -32.70 18.87 22.19
C GLU A 545 -32.13 17.45 22.07
N ASN A 546 -31.01 17.31 21.37
CA ASN A 546 -30.32 16.03 21.19
C ASN A 546 -29.35 15.79 22.36
N SER A 547 -29.87 15.27 23.46
CA SER A 547 -29.08 14.76 24.60
C SER A 547 -28.13 13.61 24.22
N GLY A 548 -28.49 12.83 23.19
CA GLY A 548 -27.70 11.72 22.67
C GLY A 548 -27.68 10.51 23.60
N HIS A 549 -27.32 9.34 23.07
CA HIS A 549 -27.17 8.10 23.84
C HIS A 549 -28.45 7.67 24.60
N GLU A 550 -29.63 8.08 24.11
CA GLU A 550 -30.92 7.69 24.65
C GLU A 550 -31.50 6.49 23.91
N GLY A 551 -31.82 5.43 24.67
CA GLY A 551 -32.46 4.22 24.17
C GLY A 551 -31.51 3.20 23.51
N TRP A 552 -30.20 3.40 23.58
CA TRP A 552 -29.19 2.38 23.29
C TRP A 552 -28.04 2.43 24.30
N ARG A 553 -27.26 1.36 24.41
CA ARG A 553 -26.12 1.26 25.34
C ARG A 553 -24.81 1.04 24.59
N VAL A 554 -23.77 1.78 24.98
CA VAL A 554 -22.42 1.65 24.41
C VAL A 554 -21.89 0.22 24.52
N HIS A 555 -22.19 -0.49 25.62
CA HIS A 555 -21.75 -1.88 25.79
C HIS A 555 -22.36 -2.86 24.79
N GLU A 556 -23.55 -2.54 24.25
CA GLU A 556 -24.24 -3.35 23.25
C GLU A 556 -23.80 -2.96 21.83
N TYR A 557 -23.61 -1.65 21.58
CA TYR A 557 -23.21 -1.12 20.27
C TYR A 557 -21.99 -0.19 20.37
N PRO A 558 -20.78 -0.71 20.69
CA PRO A 558 -19.60 0.14 20.92
C PRO A 558 -19.13 0.84 19.63
N GLU A 559 -19.37 0.23 18.47
CA GLU A 559 -19.06 0.81 17.16
C GLU A 559 -19.94 2.01 16.80
N TRP A 560 -21.14 2.14 17.38
CA TRP A 560 -21.97 3.33 17.21
C TRP A 560 -21.32 4.55 17.87
N LEU A 561 -20.77 4.38 19.08
CA LEU A 561 -20.00 5.43 19.75
C LEU A 561 -18.72 5.78 18.97
N LEU A 562 -18.05 4.78 18.40
CA LEU A 562 -16.87 5.02 17.55
C LEU A 562 -17.24 5.82 16.30
N LEU A 563 -18.37 5.50 15.67
CA LEU A 563 -18.90 6.22 14.52
C LEU A 563 -19.25 7.67 14.87
N GLU A 564 -19.87 7.92 16.02
CA GLU A 564 -20.13 9.27 16.54
C GLU A 564 -18.83 10.06 16.72
N CYS A 565 -17.83 9.46 17.38
CA CYS A 565 -16.52 10.05 17.62
C CYS A 565 -15.78 10.41 16.32
N GLU A 566 -15.78 9.52 15.33
CA GLU A 566 -15.13 9.75 14.04
C GLU A 566 -15.87 10.79 13.20
N SER A 567 -17.20 10.71 13.18
CA SER A 567 -18.06 11.55 12.36
C SER A 567 -18.33 12.94 12.94
N GLY A 568 -18.09 13.14 14.23
CA GLY A 568 -18.49 14.36 14.94
C GLY A 568 -20.01 14.55 14.97
N ILE A 569 -20.78 13.48 15.13
CA ILE A 569 -22.26 13.51 15.22
C ILE A 569 -22.74 12.89 16.53
N ILE A 570 -24.02 13.07 16.84
CA ILE A 570 -24.73 12.37 17.92
C ILE A 570 -25.94 11.65 17.29
N ILE A 571 -26.09 10.36 17.57
CA ILE A 571 -27.20 9.53 17.13
C ILE A 571 -28.44 9.92 17.95
N ARG A 572 -29.48 10.37 17.24
CA ARG A 572 -30.74 10.79 17.85
C ARG A 572 -31.59 9.58 18.25
N GLN A 573 -32.48 9.78 19.22
CA GLN A 573 -33.39 8.73 19.69
C GLN A 573 -34.25 8.14 18.55
N VAL A 574 -34.78 8.98 17.65
CA VAL A 574 -35.57 8.50 16.50
C VAL A 574 -34.73 7.65 15.54
N GLN A 575 -33.46 8.03 15.32
CA GLN A 575 -32.55 7.31 14.41
C GLN A 575 -32.20 5.93 14.95
N GLN A 576 -31.89 5.82 16.24
CA GLN A 576 -31.61 4.51 16.85
C GLN A 576 -32.86 3.64 16.92
N GLN A 577 -34.04 4.20 17.21
CA GLN A 577 -35.29 3.44 17.25
C GLN A 577 -35.56 2.80 15.89
N ILE A 578 -35.40 3.57 14.81
CA ILE A 578 -35.59 3.11 13.44
C ILE A 578 -34.53 2.07 13.09
N ALA A 579 -33.26 2.30 13.45
CA ALA A 579 -32.21 1.31 13.26
C ALA A 579 -32.52 0.00 13.98
N GLY A 580 -33.05 0.05 15.22
CA GLY A 580 -33.51 -1.10 15.97
C GLY A 580 -34.57 -1.91 15.21
N HIS A 581 -35.60 -1.25 14.69
CA HIS A 581 -36.63 -1.91 13.86
C HIS A 581 -36.06 -2.46 12.55
N MET A 582 -35.07 -1.82 11.94
CA MET A 582 -34.41 -2.33 10.72
C MET A 582 -33.52 -3.53 11.01
N MET A 583 -32.87 -3.59 12.18
CA MET A 583 -32.03 -4.70 12.60
C MET A 583 -32.87 -5.90 13.06
N GLN A 584 -33.96 -5.65 13.77
CA GLN A 584 -34.86 -6.67 14.30
C GLN A 584 -36.31 -6.34 13.87
N PRO A 585 -36.68 -6.67 12.63
CA PRO A 585 -38.00 -6.36 12.12
C PRO A 585 -39.09 -7.16 12.85
N PRO A 586 -40.30 -6.59 13.00
CA PRO A 586 -41.42 -7.31 13.58
C PRO A 586 -41.70 -8.61 12.82
N ASP A 587 -41.95 -9.69 13.55
CA ASP A 587 -42.27 -11.02 13.00
C ASP A 587 -41.22 -11.61 12.04
N ASP A 588 -39.98 -11.09 12.06
CA ASP A 588 -38.88 -11.49 11.16
C ASP A 588 -39.25 -11.35 9.66
N ARG A 589 -40.08 -10.36 9.32
CA ARG A 589 -40.53 -10.09 7.96
C ARG A 589 -39.89 -8.82 7.37
N ASN A 590 -39.83 -8.77 6.05
CA ASN A 590 -39.43 -7.55 5.33
C ASN A 590 -40.28 -6.36 5.77
N THR A 591 -39.61 -5.28 6.17
CA THR A 591 -40.25 -4.08 6.73
C THR A 591 -39.88 -2.85 5.91
N SER A 592 -40.87 -2.04 5.56
CA SER A 592 -40.68 -0.74 4.93
C SER A 592 -40.98 0.38 5.92
N LEU A 593 -40.07 1.34 6.07
CA LEU A 593 -40.19 2.45 7.00
C LEU A 593 -40.19 3.78 6.23
N GLN A 594 -41.10 4.68 6.59
CA GLN A 594 -41.18 6.03 6.01
C GLN A 594 -40.59 7.04 6.99
N LEU A 595 -39.59 7.81 6.54
CA LEU A 595 -39.02 8.91 7.31
C LEU A 595 -39.07 10.22 6.53
N ASN A 596 -39.21 11.31 7.28
CA ASN A 596 -39.12 12.67 6.74
C ASN A 596 -37.75 12.94 6.12
N MET A 597 -37.74 13.80 5.10
CA MET A 597 -36.50 14.24 4.46
C MET A 597 -35.66 15.03 5.46
N GLY A 598 -34.36 14.74 5.52
CA GLY A 598 -33.42 15.43 6.42
C GLY A 598 -33.20 14.76 7.78
N GLU A 599 -33.88 13.65 8.09
CA GLU A 599 -33.69 12.91 9.35
C GLU A 599 -32.40 12.07 9.42
N GLY A 600 -31.56 12.12 8.39
CA GLY A 600 -30.30 11.37 8.34
C GLY A 600 -30.48 9.88 8.00
N LYS A 601 -31.48 9.55 7.16
CA LYS A 601 -31.70 8.19 6.60
C LYS A 601 -30.40 7.57 6.08
N SER A 602 -29.85 8.16 5.03
CA SER A 602 -28.65 7.68 4.37
C SER A 602 -27.38 7.94 5.20
N SER A 603 -27.29 9.09 5.88
CA SER A 603 -26.04 9.55 6.50
C SER A 603 -25.78 9.04 7.93
N VAL A 604 -26.82 8.54 8.62
CA VAL A 604 -26.73 8.05 10.00
C VAL A 604 -27.34 6.66 10.12
N ILE A 605 -28.61 6.48 9.76
CA ILE A 605 -29.35 5.22 9.99
C ILE A 605 -28.73 4.06 9.21
N VAL A 606 -28.47 4.24 7.90
CA VAL A 606 -27.82 3.20 7.10
C VAL A 606 -26.46 2.80 7.70
N PRO A 607 -25.51 3.72 7.96
CA PRO A 607 -24.23 3.39 8.60
C PRO A 607 -24.32 2.64 9.94
N ILE A 608 -25.24 3.01 10.84
CA ILE A 608 -25.36 2.34 12.15
C ILE A 608 -26.02 0.96 12.05
N VAL A 609 -26.94 0.77 11.10
CA VAL A 609 -27.54 -0.54 10.81
C VAL A 609 -26.50 -1.47 10.19
N VAL A 610 -25.78 -1.02 9.16
CA VAL A 610 -24.82 -1.89 8.46
C VAL A 610 -23.58 -2.19 9.29
N SER A 611 -23.17 -1.29 10.19
CA SER A 611 -22.09 -1.59 11.15
C SER A 611 -22.54 -2.64 12.17
N ALA A 612 -23.75 -2.54 12.71
CA ALA A 612 -24.23 -3.54 13.67
C ALA A 612 -24.49 -4.92 13.02
N GLN A 613 -24.96 -4.96 11.76
CA GLN A 613 -25.28 -6.21 11.06
C GLN A 613 -24.08 -6.87 10.38
N GLY A 614 -22.99 -6.14 10.12
CA GLY A 614 -21.80 -6.69 9.46
C GLY A 614 -20.88 -7.44 10.42
N ASP A 615 -21.38 -8.42 11.16
CA ASP A 615 -20.62 -9.20 12.14
C ASP A 615 -19.85 -10.40 11.53
N GLY A 616 -19.99 -10.60 10.22
CA GLY A 616 -19.40 -11.71 9.47
C GLY A 616 -20.31 -12.93 9.29
N SER A 617 -21.50 -12.92 9.90
CA SER A 617 -22.49 -13.99 9.76
C SER A 617 -23.31 -13.89 8.47
N HIS A 618 -23.60 -12.68 8.02
CA HIS A 618 -24.38 -12.41 6.80
C HIS A 618 -23.71 -11.33 5.94
N LEU A 619 -23.92 -11.40 4.63
CA LEU A 619 -23.52 -10.37 3.67
C LEU A 619 -24.47 -9.18 3.77
N VAL A 620 -24.01 -8.06 4.29
CA VAL A 620 -24.80 -6.83 4.32
C VAL A 620 -24.74 -6.13 2.97
N ARG A 621 -25.91 -5.96 2.32
CA ARG A 621 -26.02 -5.29 1.02
C ARG A 621 -26.79 -3.99 1.15
N VAL A 622 -26.23 -2.91 0.62
CA VAL A 622 -26.92 -1.62 0.52
C VAL A 622 -27.35 -1.42 -0.92
N VAL A 623 -28.66 -1.36 -1.15
CA VAL A 623 -29.25 -1.18 -2.47
C VAL A 623 -29.61 0.30 -2.66
N VAL A 624 -29.06 0.92 -3.70
CA VAL A 624 -29.29 2.33 -4.01
C VAL A 624 -29.54 2.58 -5.49
N ALA A 625 -30.33 3.61 -5.77
CA ALA A 625 -30.59 4.06 -7.11
C ALA A 625 -29.31 4.60 -7.77
N LYS A 626 -29.19 4.38 -9.07
CA LYS A 626 -28.03 4.81 -9.87
C LYS A 626 -27.61 6.28 -9.68
N PRO A 627 -28.53 7.27 -9.64
CA PRO A 627 -28.16 8.68 -9.43
C PRO A 627 -27.47 8.95 -8.10
N GLN A 628 -27.85 8.21 -7.04
CA GLN A 628 -27.37 8.41 -5.67
C GLN A 628 -26.15 7.54 -5.33
N SER A 629 -25.89 6.51 -6.13
CA SER A 629 -24.86 5.50 -5.86
C SER A 629 -23.46 6.05 -5.56
N LYS A 630 -22.99 7.04 -6.32
CA LYS A 630 -21.67 7.65 -6.11
C LYS A 630 -21.58 8.40 -4.78
N GLN A 631 -22.63 9.15 -4.44
CA GLN A 631 -22.72 9.88 -3.17
C GLN A 631 -22.81 8.91 -1.99
N MET A 632 -23.64 7.87 -2.11
CA MET A 632 -23.75 6.82 -1.09
C MET A 632 -22.41 6.11 -0.88
N TYR A 633 -21.70 5.76 -1.96
CA TYR A 633 -20.38 5.13 -1.85
C TYR A 633 -19.39 5.99 -1.07
N GLN A 634 -19.26 7.27 -1.43
CA GLN A 634 -18.36 8.20 -0.74
C GLN A 634 -18.74 8.36 0.74
N MET A 635 -20.04 8.42 1.03
CA MET A 635 -20.56 8.51 2.39
C MET A 635 -20.21 7.26 3.19
N LEU A 636 -20.54 6.06 2.70
CA LEU A 636 -20.22 4.80 3.38
C LEU A 636 -18.72 4.65 3.61
N VAL A 637 -17.89 4.95 2.59
CA VAL A 637 -16.42 4.92 2.75
C VAL A 637 -15.97 5.87 3.85
N SER A 638 -16.49 7.10 3.88
CA SER A 638 -16.12 8.09 4.91
C SER A 638 -16.54 7.69 6.33
N LYS A 639 -17.58 6.88 6.47
CA LYS A 639 -18.16 6.47 7.76
C LYS A 639 -17.65 5.12 8.27
N LEU A 640 -17.32 4.21 7.36
CA LEU A 640 -17.06 2.81 7.67
C LEU A 640 -15.60 2.42 7.46
N ALA A 641 -14.91 2.97 6.45
CA ALA A 641 -13.55 2.56 6.11
C ALA A 641 -12.46 3.26 6.95
N GLY A 642 -12.86 4.13 7.89
CA GLY A 642 -11.99 4.83 8.81
C GLY A 642 -11.70 4.00 10.07
N PHE A 643 -12.04 4.50 11.25
CA PHE A 643 -11.76 3.80 12.51
C PHE A 643 -12.53 2.49 12.65
N LEU A 644 -13.72 2.37 12.06
CA LEU A 644 -14.46 1.10 12.02
C LEU A 644 -13.74 0.02 11.19
N ASP A 645 -12.87 0.41 10.24
CA ASP A 645 -12.08 -0.50 9.41
C ASP A 645 -12.96 -1.54 8.67
N ARG A 646 -14.13 -1.08 8.20
CA ARG A 646 -15.10 -1.87 7.46
C ARG A 646 -15.02 -1.53 5.97
N PRO A 647 -14.58 -2.48 5.13
CA PRO A 647 -14.44 -2.23 3.70
C PRO A 647 -15.81 -2.12 3.00
N VAL A 648 -15.93 -1.17 2.08
CA VAL A 648 -17.11 -0.99 1.23
C VAL A 648 -16.82 -1.58 -0.15
N TYR A 649 -17.45 -2.71 -0.44
CA TYR A 649 -17.35 -3.43 -1.69
C TYR A 649 -18.38 -2.91 -2.70
N GLN A 650 -18.10 -3.08 -3.99
CA GLN A 650 -19.05 -2.87 -5.08
C GLN A 650 -19.12 -4.13 -5.95
N LEU A 651 -20.26 -4.32 -6.60
CA LEU A 651 -20.46 -5.34 -7.62
C LEU A 651 -21.14 -4.69 -8.84
N PRO A 652 -20.40 -3.93 -9.67
CA PRO A 652 -20.94 -3.34 -10.89
C PRO A 652 -21.09 -4.40 -11.97
N PHE A 653 -22.16 -5.18 -11.86
CA PHE A 653 -22.48 -6.22 -12.82
C PHE A 653 -23.37 -5.66 -13.93
N SER A 654 -23.05 -5.98 -15.19
CA SER A 654 -23.82 -5.55 -16.36
C SER A 654 -23.85 -6.63 -17.43
N ARG A 655 -24.72 -6.44 -18.43
CA ARG A 655 -24.85 -7.35 -19.57
C ARG A 655 -23.58 -7.49 -20.40
N ASP A 656 -22.78 -6.43 -20.48
CA ASP A 656 -21.59 -6.38 -21.34
C ASP A 656 -20.46 -7.30 -20.83
N ILE A 657 -20.58 -7.80 -19.60
CA ILE A 657 -19.60 -8.69 -18.98
C ILE A 657 -19.67 -10.08 -19.62
N GLN A 658 -18.61 -10.43 -20.36
CA GLN A 658 -18.40 -11.80 -20.84
C GLN A 658 -17.89 -12.66 -19.68
N LEU A 659 -18.79 -13.46 -19.10
CA LEU A 659 -18.48 -14.24 -17.90
C LEU A 659 -17.93 -15.63 -18.26
N SER A 660 -16.72 -15.92 -17.74
CA SER A 660 -16.12 -17.26 -17.71
C SER A 660 -16.30 -17.92 -16.34
N GLU A 661 -16.09 -19.24 -16.27
CA GLU A 661 -16.12 -20.00 -15.01
C GLU A 661 -15.17 -19.41 -13.95
N SER A 662 -13.95 -19.03 -14.37
CA SER A 662 -12.98 -18.38 -13.46
C SER A 662 -13.42 -17.02 -12.94
N GLN A 663 -14.14 -16.23 -13.76
CA GLN A 663 -14.64 -14.92 -13.34
C GLN A 663 -15.84 -15.07 -12.39
N ALA A 664 -16.71 -16.05 -12.62
CA ALA A 664 -17.79 -16.38 -11.69
C ALA A 664 -17.23 -16.80 -10.31
N GLU A 665 -16.20 -17.63 -10.28
CA GLU A 665 -15.50 -18.00 -9.05
C GLU A 665 -14.87 -16.79 -8.35
N THR A 666 -14.31 -15.84 -9.11
CA THR A 666 -13.81 -14.57 -8.55
C THR A 666 -14.93 -13.74 -7.92
N ILE A 667 -16.12 -13.67 -8.53
CA ILE A 667 -17.28 -12.99 -7.92
C ILE A 667 -17.66 -13.67 -6.61
N HIS A 668 -17.74 -15.00 -6.59
CA HIS A 668 -18.06 -15.75 -5.37
C HIS A 668 -17.05 -15.44 -4.25
N LYS A 669 -15.75 -15.52 -4.53
CA LYS A 669 -14.69 -15.16 -3.57
C LYS A 669 -14.79 -13.71 -3.11
N HIS A 670 -15.12 -12.78 -3.99
CA HIS A 670 -15.28 -11.35 -3.68
C HIS A 670 -16.41 -11.12 -2.69
N VAL A 671 -17.59 -11.71 -2.92
CA VAL A 671 -18.75 -11.54 -2.01
C VAL A 671 -18.57 -12.31 -0.70
N THR A 672 -17.97 -13.50 -0.71
CA THR A 672 -17.66 -14.24 0.53
C THR A 672 -16.61 -13.52 1.37
N ARG A 673 -15.59 -12.91 0.74
CA ARG A 673 -14.59 -12.10 1.45
C ARG A 673 -15.25 -10.87 2.08
N CYS A 674 -16.11 -10.16 1.33
CA CYS A 674 -16.88 -9.03 1.85
C CYS A 674 -17.66 -9.41 3.12
N MET A 675 -18.36 -10.56 3.10
CA MET A 675 -19.04 -11.08 4.29
C MET A 675 -18.07 -11.34 5.44
N ARG A 676 -17.00 -12.11 5.24
CA ARG A 676 -16.05 -12.48 6.32
C ARG A 676 -15.34 -11.29 6.97
N GLU A 677 -15.12 -10.22 6.21
CA GLU A 677 -14.49 -8.98 6.70
C GLU A 677 -15.50 -8.06 7.42
N GLY A 678 -16.77 -8.44 7.53
CA GLY A 678 -17.83 -7.55 8.06
C GLY A 678 -18.08 -6.33 7.18
N GLY A 679 -17.73 -6.44 5.90
CA GLY A 679 -17.83 -5.37 4.91
C GLY A 679 -19.25 -5.16 4.41
N VAL A 680 -19.42 -4.06 3.66
CA VAL A 680 -20.72 -3.67 3.08
C VAL A 680 -20.65 -3.76 1.57
N LEU A 681 -21.57 -4.50 0.95
CA LEU A 681 -21.67 -4.60 -0.50
C LEU A 681 -22.68 -3.57 -1.05
N LEU A 682 -22.18 -2.52 -1.68
CA LEU A 682 -23.00 -1.50 -2.34
C LEU A 682 -23.39 -1.96 -3.75
N VAL A 683 -24.70 -2.06 -4.00
CA VAL A 683 -25.27 -2.55 -5.26
C VAL A 683 -26.38 -1.64 -5.77
N GLN A 684 -26.64 -1.74 -7.07
CA GLN A 684 -27.77 -1.10 -7.74
C GLN A 684 -28.77 -2.18 -8.16
N PRO A 685 -30.07 -1.87 -8.28
CA PRO A 685 -31.06 -2.81 -8.81
C PRO A 685 -30.65 -3.41 -10.17
N GLU A 686 -30.09 -2.57 -11.06
CA GLU A 686 -29.60 -2.99 -12.38
C GLU A 686 -28.53 -4.10 -12.29
N HIS A 687 -27.66 -4.07 -11.28
CA HIS A 687 -26.60 -5.07 -11.12
C HIS A 687 -27.17 -6.44 -10.71
N LEU A 688 -28.11 -6.44 -9.76
CA LEU A 688 -28.74 -7.67 -9.28
C LEU A 688 -29.60 -8.33 -10.36
N LEU A 689 -30.39 -7.52 -11.07
CA LEU A 689 -31.22 -7.97 -12.19
C LEU A 689 -30.36 -8.49 -13.35
N SER A 690 -29.29 -7.76 -13.71
CA SER A 690 -28.35 -8.22 -14.74
C SER A 690 -27.71 -9.56 -14.37
N PHE A 691 -27.36 -9.75 -13.10
CA PHE A 691 -26.81 -11.02 -12.61
C PHE A 691 -27.81 -12.17 -12.78
N GLN A 692 -29.08 -11.96 -12.41
CA GLN A 692 -30.14 -12.96 -12.57
C GLN A 692 -30.43 -13.29 -14.04
N LEU A 693 -30.50 -12.28 -14.91
CA LEU A 693 -30.79 -12.47 -16.34
C LEU A 693 -29.64 -13.16 -17.08
N MET A 694 -28.39 -12.81 -16.74
CA MET A 694 -27.20 -13.45 -17.32
C MET A 694 -27.11 -14.94 -16.95
N GLU A 695 -27.54 -15.34 -15.75
CA GLU A 695 -27.63 -16.75 -15.37
C GLU A 695 -28.62 -17.51 -16.28
N LEU A 696 -29.80 -16.95 -16.53
CA LEU A 696 -30.79 -17.52 -17.45
C LEU A 696 -30.27 -17.60 -18.89
N GLU A 697 -29.58 -16.56 -19.35
CA GLU A 697 -28.90 -16.54 -20.66
C GLU A 697 -27.84 -17.63 -20.75
N CYS A 698 -27.03 -17.83 -19.69
CA CYS A 698 -26.04 -18.91 -19.64
C CYS A 698 -26.69 -20.31 -19.68
N HIS A 699 -27.85 -20.50 -19.04
CA HIS A 699 -28.63 -21.74 -19.17
C HIS A 699 -29.11 -21.95 -20.61
N ALA A 700 -29.64 -20.91 -21.26
CA ALA A 700 -30.11 -20.98 -22.65
C ALA A 700 -28.97 -21.29 -23.64
N ASP A 701 -27.78 -20.70 -23.42
CA ASP A 701 -26.56 -20.92 -24.20
C ASP A 701 -25.85 -22.25 -23.90
N GLN A 702 -26.40 -23.10 -23.03
CA GLN A 702 -25.80 -24.37 -22.58
C GLN A 702 -24.42 -24.22 -21.91
N LYS A 703 -24.12 -23.06 -21.30
CA LYS A 703 -22.91 -22.80 -20.50
C LYS A 703 -23.08 -23.34 -19.07
N SER A 704 -23.31 -24.65 -18.93
CA SER A 704 -23.76 -25.30 -17.68
C SER A 704 -22.95 -24.90 -16.45
N ARG A 705 -21.61 -24.96 -16.53
CA ARG A 705 -20.74 -24.65 -15.38
C ARG A 705 -20.81 -23.20 -14.90
N VAL A 706 -20.93 -22.26 -15.83
CA VAL A 706 -21.05 -20.83 -15.48
C VAL A 706 -22.42 -20.57 -14.85
N ALA A 707 -23.47 -21.14 -15.44
CA ALA A 707 -24.82 -21.03 -14.92
C ALA A 707 -24.96 -21.64 -13.52
N GLU A 708 -24.40 -22.83 -13.29
CA GLU A 708 -24.35 -23.49 -11.97
C GLU A 708 -23.66 -22.60 -10.92
N ARG A 709 -22.47 -22.05 -11.22
CA ARG A 709 -21.78 -21.13 -10.30
C ARG A 709 -22.55 -19.84 -10.03
N MET A 710 -23.22 -19.29 -11.02
CA MET A 710 -24.07 -18.12 -10.82
C MET A 710 -25.30 -18.44 -9.95
N ALA A 711 -25.92 -19.60 -10.17
CA ALA A 711 -27.02 -20.08 -9.35
C ALA A 711 -26.62 -20.25 -7.88
N GLU A 712 -25.43 -20.80 -7.61
CA GLU A 712 -24.86 -20.89 -6.26
C GLU A 712 -24.68 -19.50 -5.62
N ILE A 713 -24.13 -18.52 -6.35
CA ILE A 713 -23.95 -17.15 -5.84
C ILE A 713 -25.31 -16.49 -5.57
N ARG A 714 -26.31 -16.71 -6.43
CA ARG A 714 -27.67 -16.20 -6.23
C ARG A 714 -28.34 -16.84 -5.02
N GLN A 715 -28.15 -18.14 -4.82
CA GLN A 715 -28.62 -18.84 -3.62
C GLN A 715 -27.95 -18.28 -2.36
N PHE A 716 -26.64 -18.05 -2.40
CA PHE A 716 -25.91 -17.38 -1.32
C PHE A 716 -26.47 -15.98 -1.00
N PHE A 717 -26.82 -15.20 -2.02
CA PHE A 717 -27.52 -13.92 -1.82
C PHE A 717 -28.89 -14.08 -1.16
N HIS A 718 -29.62 -15.16 -1.42
CA HIS A 718 -30.93 -15.38 -0.80
C HIS A 718 -30.82 -15.88 0.64
N GLU A 719 -29.87 -16.77 0.93
CA GLU A 719 -29.77 -17.47 2.22
C GLU A 719 -28.92 -16.73 3.25
N SER A 720 -27.95 -15.93 2.81
CA SER A 720 -26.91 -15.40 3.68
C SER A 720 -26.71 -13.90 3.52
N SER A 721 -27.73 -13.14 3.11
CA SER A 721 -27.63 -11.67 2.98
C SER A 721 -28.67 -10.91 3.80
N ARG A 722 -28.32 -9.68 4.17
CA ARG A 722 -29.22 -8.71 4.79
C ARG A 722 -29.25 -7.45 3.94
N ASP A 723 -30.42 -7.17 3.36
CA ASP A 723 -30.61 -6.04 2.44
C ASP A 723 -31.12 -4.80 3.15
N VAL A 724 -30.41 -3.68 2.94
CA VAL A 724 -30.84 -2.34 3.34
C VAL A 724 -31.07 -1.54 2.07
N VAL A 725 -32.33 -1.23 1.78
CA VAL A 725 -32.74 -0.49 0.57
C VAL A 725 -33.00 0.96 0.96
N ASP A 726 -32.20 1.89 0.44
CA ASP A 726 -32.43 3.33 0.62
C ASP A 726 -33.33 3.86 -0.51
N GLU A 727 -34.30 4.70 -0.20
CA GLU A 727 -35.34 5.19 -1.15
C GLU A 727 -36.04 4.04 -1.90
N ILE A 728 -36.76 3.21 -1.14
CA ILE A 728 -37.44 1.99 -1.62
C ILE A 728 -38.43 2.23 -2.76
N ASP A 729 -39.12 3.37 -2.78
CA ASP A 729 -40.08 3.76 -3.81
C ASP A 729 -39.41 4.01 -5.16
N GLU A 730 -38.19 4.55 -5.17
CA GLU A 730 -37.38 4.70 -6.38
C GLU A 730 -36.83 3.32 -6.81
N ASN A 731 -36.21 2.57 -5.91
CA ASN A 731 -35.49 1.33 -6.25
C ASN A 731 -36.40 0.19 -6.69
N LEU A 732 -37.63 0.10 -6.16
CA LEU A 732 -38.63 -0.89 -6.58
C LEU A 732 -39.53 -0.38 -7.73
N SER A 733 -39.20 0.75 -8.33
CA SER A 733 -39.94 1.27 -9.47
C SER A 733 -39.75 0.38 -10.70
N VAL A 734 -40.86 0.09 -11.39
CA VAL A 734 -40.88 -0.62 -12.70
C VAL A 734 -40.00 0.03 -13.77
N LYS A 735 -39.52 1.26 -13.56
CA LYS A 735 -38.56 1.94 -14.45
C LYS A 735 -37.21 1.24 -14.57
N PHE A 736 -36.84 0.41 -13.58
CA PHE A 736 -35.59 -0.34 -13.57
C PHE A 736 -35.74 -1.76 -14.10
N GLU A 737 -36.88 -2.10 -14.70
CA GLU A 737 -37.05 -3.36 -15.42
C GLU A 737 -36.01 -3.48 -16.55
N LEU A 738 -35.28 -4.59 -16.55
CA LEU A 738 -34.28 -4.90 -17.57
C LEU A 738 -34.81 -6.02 -18.47
N VAL A 739 -34.73 -5.80 -19.79
CA VAL A 739 -35.12 -6.80 -20.79
C VAL A 739 -33.88 -7.27 -21.55
N TYR A 740 -33.50 -8.54 -21.38
CA TYR A 740 -32.41 -9.16 -22.12
C TYR A 740 -32.97 -9.88 -23.35
N THR A 741 -32.62 -9.38 -24.53
CA THR A 741 -32.94 -10.04 -25.81
C THR A 741 -32.04 -11.24 -26.05
N VAL A 742 -32.58 -12.44 -26.20
CA VAL A 742 -31.81 -13.66 -26.45
C VAL A 742 -31.82 -14.02 -27.94
N GLY A 743 -30.68 -14.46 -28.47
CA GLY A 743 -30.52 -14.90 -29.86
C GLY A 743 -30.08 -13.81 -30.84
N GLN A 744 -30.10 -14.13 -32.13
CA GLN A 744 -29.70 -13.20 -33.19
C GLN A 744 -30.78 -12.13 -33.42
N GLN A 745 -30.36 -10.91 -33.75
CA GLN A 745 -31.27 -9.84 -34.15
C GLN A 745 -32.11 -10.30 -35.36
N ARG A 746 -33.43 -10.26 -35.21
CA ARG A 746 -34.40 -10.58 -36.26
C ARG A 746 -35.37 -9.42 -36.45
N PRO A 747 -36.04 -9.32 -37.61
CA PRO A 747 -37.18 -8.42 -37.75
C PRO A 747 -38.22 -8.68 -36.65
N ILE A 748 -38.95 -7.63 -36.25
CA ILE A 748 -40.08 -7.81 -35.36
C ILE A 748 -41.09 -8.77 -36.00
N ASP A 749 -41.73 -9.59 -35.17
CA ASP A 749 -42.76 -10.52 -35.64
C ASP A 749 -43.85 -9.78 -36.43
N HIS A 750 -44.31 -10.41 -37.51
CA HIS A 750 -45.28 -9.86 -38.47
C HIS A 750 -44.84 -8.55 -39.19
N SER A 751 -43.53 -8.28 -39.28
CA SER A 751 -43.00 -7.21 -40.14
C SER A 751 -43.15 -7.54 -41.63
N PRO A 752 -43.53 -6.58 -42.52
CA PRO A 752 -43.80 -5.16 -42.25
C PRO A 752 -45.25 -4.84 -41.86
N ASP A 753 -46.16 -5.80 -41.94
CA ASP A 753 -47.60 -5.55 -41.80
C ASP A 753 -47.99 -5.08 -40.40
N ARG A 754 -47.24 -5.46 -39.36
CA ARG A 754 -47.42 -4.99 -37.98
C ARG A 754 -47.51 -3.47 -37.85
N TRP A 755 -46.57 -2.72 -38.43
CA TRP A 755 -46.62 -1.26 -38.36
C TRP A 755 -47.62 -0.65 -39.35
N ARG A 756 -47.94 -1.33 -40.46
CA ARG A 756 -48.99 -0.90 -41.39
C ARG A 756 -50.36 -0.95 -40.73
N VAL A 757 -50.67 -2.06 -40.05
CA VAL A 757 -51.91 -2.24 -39.29
C VAL A 757 -52.01 -1.21 -38.18
N ILE A 758 -50.94 -1.01 -37.40
CA ILE A 758 -50.92 0.04 -36.37
C ILE A 758 -51.18 1.42 -36.98
N GLN A 759 -50.54 1.75 -38.11
CA GLN A 759 -50.74 3.03 -38.79
C GLN A 759 -52.17 3.22 -39.29
N GLU A 760 -52.80 2.19 -39.85
CA GLU A 760 -54.20 2.22 -40.30
C GLU A 760 -55.15 2.41 -39.12
N VAL A 761 -54.96 1.63 -38.04
CA VAL A 761 -55.73 1.75 -36.79
C VAL A 761 -55.58 3.14 -36.19
N LEU A 762 -54.37 3.70 -36.16
CA LEU A 762 -54.12 5.06 -35.69
C LEU A 762 -54.88 6.08 -36.54
N GLY A 763 -54.89 5.93 -37.87
CA GLY A 763 -55.69 6.76 -38.77
C GLY A 763 -57.18 6.76 -38.39
N LEU A 764 -57.74 5.59 -38.11
CA LEU A 764 -59.14 5.44 -37.67
C LEU A 764 -59.37 6.05 -36.28
N VAL A 765 -58.43 5.91 -35.35
CA VAL A 765 -58.50 6.54 -34.03
C VAL A 765 -58.48 8.05 -34.16
N PHE A 766 -57.57 8.64 -34.95
CA PHE A 766 -57.51 10.08 -35.16
C PHE A 766 -58.80 10.61 -35.78
N HIS A 767 -59.32 9.94 -36.81
CA HIS A 767 -60.60 10.30 -37.42
C HIS A 767 -61.76 10.25 -36.42
N SER A 768 -61.86 9.16 -35.66
CA SER A 768 -62.89 8.97 -34.64
C SER A 768 -62.80 10.00 -33.51
N CYS A 769 -61.58 10.38 -33.10
CA CYS A 769 -61.34 11.41 -32.11
C CYS A 769 -61.71 12.81 -32.61
N THR A 770 -61.39 13.16 -33.85
CA THR A 770 -61.77 14.46 -34.45
C THR A 770 -63.30 14.58 -34.54
N GLU A 771 -64.01 13.52 -34.94
CA GLU A 771 -65.48 13.52 -34.93
C GLU A 771 -66.05 13.59 -33.50
N ALA A 772 -65.48 12.84 -32.57
CA ALA A 772 -65.90 12.83 -31.17
C ALA A 772 -65.61 14.16 -30.45
N GLY A 773 -64.58 14.91 -30.87
CA GLY A 773 -64.22 16.22 -30.31
C GLY A 773 -65.34 17.24 -30.39
N VAL A 774 -66.20 17.16 -31.40
CA VAL A 774 -67.41 17.99 -31.52
C VAL A 774 -68.44 17.65 -30.43
N LYS A 775 -68.56 16.36 -30.09
CA LYS A 775 -69.56 15.84 -29.14
C LYS A 775 -69.08 15.87 -27.68
N PHE A 776 -67.76 15.76 -27.46
CA PHE A 776 -67.14 15.66 -26.13
C PHE A 776 -65.93 16.61 -25.98
N PRO A 777 -66.12 17.95 -26.10
CA PRO A 777 -65.01 18.90 -26.14
C PRO A 777 -64.20 18.99 -24.84
N GLN A 778 -64.79 18.60 -23.70
CA GLN A 778 -64.12 18.61 -22.39
C GLN A 778 -63.37 17.31 -22.08
N SER A 779 -63.58 16.26 -22.87
CA SER A 779 -63.00 14.93 -22.66
C SER A 779 -61.88 14.59 -23.65
N LEU A 780 -61.63 15.47 -24.63
CA LEU A 780 -60.61 15.30 -25.66
C LEU A 780 -59.77 16.57 -25.77
N ASP A 781 -58.44 16.40 -25.77
CA ASP A 781 -57.48 17.46 -26.06
C ASP A 781 -56.82 17.16 -27.41
N ILE A 782 -57.19 17.95 -28.41
CA ILE A 782 -56.73 17.80 -29.80
C ILE A 782 -55.98 19.07 -30.19
N THR A 783 -54.70 18.92 -30.59
CA THR A 783 -53.83 20.05 -30.95
C THR A 783 -53.08 19.80 -32.26
N GLY A 784 -52.77 20.87 -32.98
CA GLY A 784 -51.91 20.81 -34.18
C GLY A 784 -52.60 20.31 -35.45
N GLU A 785 -53.90 20.58 -35.61
CA GLU A 785 -54.66 20.33 -36.84
C GLU A 785 -54.14 21.22 -37.99
N HIS A 786 -53.16 20.71 -38.75
CA HIS A 786 -52.61 21.40 -39.91
C HIS A 786 -52.53 20.42 -41.10
N PRO A 787 -52.73 20.91 -42.35
CA PRO A 787 -52.57 20.08 -43.54
C PRO A 787 -51.18 19.42 -43.57
N GLY A 788 -51.15 18.09 -43.74
CA GLY A 788 -49.91 17.30 -43.79
C GLY A 788 -49.34 16.88 -42.44
N ARG A 789 -50.04 17.10 -41.32
CA ARG A 789 -49.65 16.67 -39.98
C ARG A 789 -50.75 15.85 -39.30
N VAL A 790 -50.37 14.76 -38.64
CA VAL A 790 -51.27 14.00 -37.77
C VAL A 790 -51.56 14.82 -36.50
N PRO A 791 -52.84 15.02 -36.12
CA PRO A 791 -53.19 15.79 -34.94
C PRO A 791 -52.69 15.08 -33.68
N ARG A 792 -52.25 15.87 -32.68
CA ARG A 792 -51.92 15.33 -31.37
C ARG A 792 -53.22 15.19 -30.58
N VAL A 793 -53.61 13.96 -30.30
CA VAL A 793 -54.82 13.64 -29.55
C VAL A 793 -54.48 13.10 -28.16
N ARG A 794 -55.27 13.50 -27.16
CA ARG A 794 -55.27 12.92 -25.82
C ARG A 794 -56.71 12.77 -25.32
N ILE A 795 -57.02 11.61 -24.73
CA ILE A 795 -58.34 11.29 -24.18
C ILE A 795 -58.28 11.47 -22.66
N LEU A 796 -59.17 12.30 -22.12
CA LEU A 796 -59.17 12.70 -20.71
C LEU A 796 -60.14 11.89 -19.84
N SER A 797 -61.17 11.30 -20.47
CA SER A 797 -62.24 10.56 -19.79
C SER A 797 -62.29 9.10 -20.26
N ARG A 798 -62.34 8.15 -19.31
CA ARG A 798 -62.40 6.70 -19.60
C ARG A 798 -63.64 6.29 -20.39
N ASP A 799 -64.78 6.94 -20.16
CA ASP A 799 -66.01 6.60 -20.88
C ASP A 799 -65.92 6.94 -22.39
N VAL A 800 -65.25 8.06 -22.70
CA VAL A 800 -65.00 8.50 -24.08
C VAL A 800 -63.94 7.63 -24.75
N GLU A 801 -62.91 7.21 -23.99
CA GLU A 801 -61.90 6.24 -24.42
C GLU A 801 -62.54 4.94 -24.91
N ALA A 802 -63.38 4.31 -24.06
CA ALA A 802 -64.08 3.07 -24.41
C ALA A 802 -64.96 3.25 -25.65
N THR A 803 -65.71 4.36 -25.73
CA THR A 803 -66.59 4.66 -26.86
C THR A 803 -65.83 4.78 -28.19
N ILE A 804 -64.68 5.46 -28.18
CA ILE A 804 -63.86 5.66 -29.39
C ILE A 804 -63.26 4.33 -29.85
N PHE A 805 -62.67 3.56 -28.94
CA PHE A 805 -62.04 2.30 -29.29
C PHE A 805 -63.05 1.24 -29.73
N GLU A 806 -64.22 1.18 -29.10
CA GLU A 806 -65.31 0.32 -29.54
C GLU A 806 -65.79 0.71 -30.94
N ARG A 807 -65.91 2.01 -31.24
CA ARG A 807 -66.28 2.48 -32.59
C ARG A 807 -65.26 2.08 -33.65
N VAL A 808 -63.97 2.22 -33.35
CA VAL A 808 -62.89 1.82 -34.28
C VAL A 808 -62.88 0.29 -34.48
N ALA A 809 -63.00 -0.49 -33.41
CA ALA A 809 -63.04 -1.95 -33.50
C ALA A 809 -64.24 -2.45 -34.30
N ASN A 810 -65.42 -1.85 -34.09
CA ASN A 810 -66.62 -2.12 -34.90
C ASN A 810 -66.40 -1.80 -36.37
N PHE A 811 -65.84 -0.63 -36.68
CA PHE A 811 -65.54 -0.23 -38.06
C PHE A 811 -64.60 -1.24 -38.73
N ILE A 812 -63.50 -1.64 -38.08
CA ILE A 812 -62.57 -2.65 -38.59
C ILE A 812 -63.30 -3.98 -38.86
N CYS A 813 -64.17 -4.42 -37.94
CA CYS A 813 -64.92 -5.65 -38.12
C CYS A 813 -65.97 -5.53 -39.24
N GLU A 814 -66.46 -4.33 -39.57
CA GLU A 814 -67.42 -4.05 -40.65
C GLU A 814 -66.78 -3.93 -42.03
N THR A 815 -65.67 -3.20 -42.14
CA THR A 815 -65.04 -2.86 -43.42
C THR A 815 -63.85 -3.75 -43.77
N GLY A 816 -63.23 -4.38 -42.77
CA GLY A 816 -61.93 -5.02 -42.92
C GLY A 816 -60.77 -4.02 -43.00
N MET A 817 -59.57 -4.56 -43.14
CA MET A 817 -58.31 -3.82 -43.38
C MET A 817 -57.48 -4.56 -44.44
N ASP A 818 -56.40 -3.95 -44.93
CA ASP A 818 -55.49 -4.62 -45.86
C ASP A 818 -54.87 -5.88 -45.22
N GLY A 819 -54.98 -7.02 -45.91
CA GLY A 819 -54.61 -8.33 -45.36
C GLY A 819 -55.57 -8.92 -44.31
N PHE A 820 -56.61 -8.21 -43.89
CA PHE A 820 -57.57 -8.64 -42.85
C PHE A 820 -59.04 -8.60 -43.35
N PRO A 821 -59.48 -9.59 -44.14
CA PRO A 821 -60.79 -9.58 -44.83
C PRO A 821 -61.96 -10.03 -43.94
N ILE A 822 -62.04 -9.52 -42.70
CA ILE A 822 -63.09 -9.88 -41.72
C ILE A 822 -64.50 -9.50 -42.19
N ALA A 823 -64.63 -8.47 -43.03
CA ALA A 823 -65.91 -8.01 -43.58
C ALA A 823 -66.67 -9.09 -44.37
N HIS A 824 -65.96 -10.05 -44.97
CA HIS A 824 -66.54 -11.14 -45.75
C HIS A 824 -67.00 -12.33 -44.89
N GLN A 825 -66.73 -12.32 -43.59
CA GLN A 825 -67.10 -13.40 -42.68
C GLN A 825 -68.56 -13.29 -42.20
N PRO A 826 -69.20 -14.41 -41.82
CA PRO A 826 -70.55 -14.38 -41.26
C PRO A 826 -70.65 -13.49 -40.00
N PRO A 827 -71.83 -12.89 -39.73
CA PRO A 827 -72.02 -12.02 -38.55
C PRO A 827 -71.63 -12.68 -37.23
N ALA A 828 -71.83 -13.99 -37.10
CA ALA A 828 -71.42 -14.75 -35.92
C ALA A 828 -69.91 -14.72 -35.69
N VAL A 829 -69.11 -14.88 -36.75
CA VAL A 829 -67.63 -14.83 -36.69
C VAL A 829 -67.16 -13.40 -36.46
N ARG A 830 -67.76 -12.41 -37.13
CA ARG A 830 -67.45 -10.99 -36.94
C ARG A 830 -67.68 -10.52 -35.51
N ASN A 831 -68.82 -10.90 -34.91
CA ASN A 831 -69.13 -10.59 -33.52
C ASN A 831 -68.19 -11.30 -32.55
N ALA A 832 -67.85 -12.56 -32.82
CA ALA A 832 -66.86 -13.29 -32.02
C ALA A 832 -65.48 -12.62 -32.08
N VAL A 833 -65.01 -12.21 -33.26
CA VAL A 833 -63.74 -11.49 -33.44
C VAL A 833 -63.77 -10.12 -32.76
N LEU A 834 -64.87 -9.36 -32.87
CA LEU A 834 -65.02 -8.07 -32.20
C LEU A 834 -64.87 -8.21 -30.68
N ARG A 835 -65.56 -9.19 -30.08
CA ARG A 835 -65.43 -9.49 -28.65
C ARG A 835 -64.01 -9.93 -28.31
N TYR A 836 -63.42 -10.76 -29.16
CA TYR A 836 -62.05 -11.23 -29.01
C TYR A 836 -61.02 -10.10 -29.03
N ILE A 837 -61.16 -9.06 -29.85
CA ILE A 837 -60.17 -7.98 -29.88
C ILE A 837 -60.42 -6.91 -28.82
N THR A 838 -61.65 -6.75 -28.32
CA THR A 838 -62.02 -5.66 -27.40
C THR A 838 -62.07 -6.05 -25.92
N GLN A 839 -62.33 -7.32 -25.58
CA GLN A 839 -62.49 -7.78 -24.19
C GLN A 839 -61.20 -8.42 -23.67
N LEU A 840 -60.69 -7.90 -22.53
CA LEU A 840 -59.48 -8.41 -21.87
C LEU A 840 -59.71 -9.82 -21.30
N ASP A 841 -60.73 -9.97 -20.46
CA ASP A 841 -61.11 -11.23 -19.84
C ASP A 841 -62.22 -11.91 -20.65
N LEU A 842 -61.88 -13.03 -21.29
CA LEU A 842 -62.83 -13.83 -22.08
C LEU A 842 -62.88 -15.27 -21.53
N PRO A 843 -64.06 -15.89 -21.45
CA PRO A 843 -64.18 -17.32 -21.18
C PRO A 843 -63.47 -18.15 -22.27
N ASP A 844 -62.87 -19.28 -21.89
CA ASP A 844 -62.16 -20.18 -22.82
C ASP A 844 -63.01 -20.55 -24.04
N VAL A 845 -64.31 -20.78 -23.84
CA VAL A 845 -65.27 -21.10 -24.91
C VAL A 845 -65.32 -20.04 -26.00
N GLU A 846 -65.20 -18.76 -25.65
CA GLU A 846 -65.25 -17.65 -26.62
C GLU A 846 -63.92 -17.46 -27.35
N VAL A 847 -62.80 -17.72 -26.66
CA VAL A 847 -61.48 -17.78 -27.27
C VAL A 847 -61.40 -18.93 -28.27
N GLU A 848 -61.89 -20.11 -27.89
CA GLU A 848 -61.98 -21.30 -28.75
C GLU A 848 -62.90 -21.07 -29.94
N THR A 849 -64.00 -20.31 -29.78
CA THR A 849 -64.91 -19.97 -30.89
C THR A 849 -64.16 -19.24 -32.01
N VAL A 850 -63.24 -18.34 -31.68
CA VAL A 850 -62.43 -17.62 -32.68
C VAL A 850 -61.30 -18.50 -33.20
N LYS A 851 -60.57 -19.21 -32.33
CA LYS A 851 -59.45 -20.08 -32.72
C LYS A 851 -59.87 -21.27 -33.59
N ASN A 852 -61.08 -21.80 -33.39
CA ASN A 852 -61.63 -22.90 -34.18
C ASN A 852 -62.41 -22.42 -35.42
N SER A 853 -62.55 -21.10 -35.60
CA SER A 853 -63.19 -20.55 -36.80
C SER A 853 -62.28 -20.71 -38.02
N SER A 854 -62.88 -20.75 -39.22
CA SER A 854 -62.12 -20.75 -40.48
C SER A 854 -61.29 -19.48 -40.71
N PHE A 855 -61.43 -18.48 -39.84
CA PHE A 855 -60.73 -17.20 -39.92
C PHE A 855 -59.46 -17.16 -39.07
N TRP A 856 -59.17 -18.19 -38.24
CA TRP A 856 -57.90 -18.30 -37.51
C TRP A 856 -56.94 -19.23 -38.28
N HIS A 857 -56.02 -18.64 -39.06
CA HIS A 857 -54.98 -19.37 -39.79
C HIS A 857 -53.73 -18.48 -39.96
N ASP A 858 -52.65 -19.05 -40.51
CA ASP A 858 -51.32 -18.44 -40.59
C ASP A 858 -51.28 -16.99 -41.14
N SER A 859 -52.23 -16.60 -42.00
CA SER A 859 -52.26 -15.24 -42.58
C SER A 859 -53.12 -14.22 -41.81
N THR A 860 -53.96 -14.65 -40.87
CA THR A 860 -54.88 -13.79 -40.11
C THR A 860 -54.62 -13.82 -38.60
N GLU A 861 -53.98 -14.87 -38.09
CA GLU A 861 -53.65 -15.04 -36.67
C GLU A 861 -52.86 -13.84 -36.11
N SER A 862 -51.79 -13.43 -36.81
CA SER A 862 -50.97 -12.29 -36.37
C SER A 862 -51.76 -10.97 -36.31
N TYR A 863 -52.71 -10.77 -37.23
CA TYR A 863 -53.60 -9.60 -37.22
C TYR A 863 -54.56 -9.63 -36.02
N LEU A 864 -55.18 -10.79 -35.74
CA LEU A 864 -56.08 -10.96 -34.60
C LEU A 864 -55.37 -10.70 -33.27
N LEU A 865 -54.17 -11.26 -33.12
CA LEU A 865 -53.34 -11.07 -31.92
C LEU A 865 -52.90 -9.62 -31.76
N LEU A 866 -52.47 -8.97 -32.85
CA LEU A 866 -52.07 -7.56 -32.84
C LEU A 866 -53.24 -6.64 -32.46
N LEU A 867 -54.41 -6.82 -33.07
CA LEU A 867 -55.60 -6.02 -32.77
C LEU A 867 -56.09 -6.24 -31.34
N ARG A 868 -56.08 -7.50 -30.84
CA ARG A 868 -56.35 -7.78 -29.43
C ARG A 868 -55.37 -7.05 -28.51
N GLY A 869 -54.08 -7.03 -28.86
CA GLY A 869 -53.06 -6.27 -28.13
C GLY A 869 -53.35 -4.75 -28.10
N LEU A 870 -53.76 -4.20 -29.24
CA LEU A 870 -54.06 -2.78 -29.40
C LEU A 870 -55.28 -2.33 -28.58
N PHE A 871 -56.38 -3.09 -28.64
CA PHE A 871 -57.65 -2.76 -28.01
C PHE A 871 -57.78 -3.38 -26.60
N ALA A 872 -57.95 -4.70 -26.49
CA ALA A 872 -58.21 -5.39 -25.22
C ALA A 872 -57.04 -5.28 -24.22
N SER A 873 -55.79 -5.46 -24.66
CA SER A 873 -54.62 -5.38 -23.79
C SER A 873 -54.15 -3.94 -23.52
N GLY A 874 -54.85 -2.94 -24.07
CA GLY A 874 -54.72 -1.55 -23.66
C GLY A 874 -53.51 -0.79 -24.20
N VAL A 875 -52.88 -1.21 -25.30
CA VAL A 875 -51.77 -0.44 -25.91
C VAL A 875 -52.25 0.94 -26.40
N LEU A 876 -53.42 1.02 -27.04
CA LEU A 876 -54.01 2.30 -27.45
C LEU A 876 -54.47 3.12 -26.23
N ALA A 877 -55.11 2.49 -25.26
CA ALA A 877 -55.50 3.10 -23.99
C ALA A 877 -54.31 3.76 -23.28
N PHE A 878 -53.20 3.04 -23.22
CA PHE A 878 -51.96 3.57 -22.66
C PHE A 878 -51.47 4.81 -23.43
N ALA A 879 -51.37 4.71 -24.76
CA ALA A 879 -50.80 5.77 -25.59
C ALA A 879 -51.63 7.06 -25.57
N PHE A 880 -52.97 6.95 -25.59
CA PHE A 880 -53.88 8.09 -25.74
C PHE A 880 -54.48 8.62 -24.43
N ALA A 881 -54.68 7.77 -23.41
CA ALA A 881 -55.37 8.17 -22.17
C ALA A 881 -54.46 8.13 -20.93
N GLN A 882 -53.65 7.08 -20.77
CA GLN A 882 -52.96 6.82 -19.49
C GLN A 882 -51.53 7.37 -19.45
N LYS A 883 -50.94 7.72 -20.60
CA LYS A 883 -49.60 8.31 -20.69
C LYS A 883 -49.50 9.62 -19.90
N ARG A 884 -48.45 9.73 -19.08
CA ARG A 884 -48.18 10.87 -18.17
C ARG A 884 -48.41 12.23 -18.82
N TRP A 885 -49.22 13.07 -18.16
CA TRP A 885 -49.59 14.40 -18.63
C TRP A 885 -48.38 15.28 -19.04
N ARG A 886 -47.35 15.33 -18.18
CA ARG A 886 -46.18 16.23 -18.31
C ARG A 886 -45.04 15.73 -19.21
N VAL A 887 -45.12 14.50 -19.74
CA VAL A 887 -44.02 13.90 -20.51
C VAL A 887 -44.39 13.84 -21.98
N ASN A 888 -43.66 14.59 -22.81
CA ASN A 888 -43.76 14.55 -24.27
C ASN A 888 -42.84 13.46 -24.83
N TYR A 889 -43.20 12.91 -25.99
CA TYR A 889 -42.40 11.88 -26.66
C TYR A 889 -42.12 12.35 -28.08
N GLY A 890 -40.92 12.08 -28.56
CA GLY A 890 -40.48 12.52 -29.89
C GLY A 890 -39.14 11.90 -30.25
N LEU A 891 -38.63 12.26 -31.41
CA LEU A 891 -37.37 11.72 -31.92
C LEU A 891 -36.16 12.38 -31.22
N ASP A 892 -35.12 11.58 -30.95
CA ASP A 892 -33.80 12.06 -30.53
C ASP A 892 -32.87 12.16 -31.76
N SER A 893 -32.56 13.39 -32.17
CA SER A 893 -31.67 13.66 -33.32
C SER A 893 -30.20 13.33 -33.06
N ASN A 894 -29.79 13.18 -31.79
CA ASN A 894 -28.40 12.96 -31.39
C ASN A 894 -28.08 11.49 -31.07
N ARG A 895 -29.03 10.57 -31.30
CA ARG A 895 -28.89 9.15 -30.96
C ARG A 895 -27.86 8.46 -31.86
N LYS A 896 -26.80 7.90 -31.26
CA LYS A 896 -25.70 7.21 -31.97
C LYS A 896 -26.14 6.04 -32.86
N THR A 897 -27.25 5.37 -32.53
CA THR A 897 -27.69 4.13 -33.21
C THR A 897 -28.51 4.35 -34.48
N GLY A 898 -28.73 5.58 -34.95
CA GLY A 898 -29.47 5.88 -36.19
C GLY A 898 -30.97 5.50 -36.19
N THR A 899 -31.46 4.89 -35.11
CA THR A 899 -32.85 4.46 -34.91
C THR A 899 -33.76 5.65 -34.59
N LYS A 900 -34.76 5.92 -35.44
CA LYS A 900 -35.76 6.99 -35.27
C LYS A 900 -36.95 6.55 -34.41
N LEU A 901 -36.70 6.20 -33.15
CA LEU A 901 -37.75 5.80 -32.20
C LEU A 901 -38.18 6.99 -31.33
N ALA A 902 -39.47 7.07 -30.99
CA ALA A 902 -39.97 8.06 -30.06
C ALA A 902 -39.55 7.76 -28.61
N VAL A 903 -38.84 8.71 -27.99
CA VAL A 903 -38.35 8.61 -26.60
C VAL A 903 -38.98 9.69 -25.71
N PRO A 904 -39.11 9.45 -24.40
CA PRO A 904 -39.64 10.47 -23.47
C PRO A 904 -38.65 11.63 -23.29
N PHE A 905 -39.18 12.85 -23.31
CA PHE A 905 -38.44 14.09 -23.06
C PHE A 905 -38.50 14.46 -21.57
N ARG A 906 -37.32 14.73 -20.97
CA ARG A 906 -37.18 15.19 -19.58
C ARG A 906 -37.51 16.67 -19.44
N ALA A 907 -37.21 17.44 -20.49
CA ALA A 907 -37.50 18.87 -20.65
C ALA A 907 -37.78 19.13 -22.14
N LYS A 908 -38.21 20.34 -22.49
CA LYS A 908 -38.66 20.71 -23.86
C LYS A 908 -37.72 20.22 -24.97
N ASP A 909 -36.40 20.20 -24.71
CA ASP A 909 -35.37 19.86 -25.70
C ASP A 909 -34.38 18.77 -25.22
N ASN A 910 -34.72 18.01 -24.17
CA ASN A 910 -33.82 17.00 -23.60
C ASN A 910 -34.45 15.58 -23.65
N PRO A 911 -34.26 14.83 -24.75
CA PRO A 911 -34.71 13.45 -24.85
C PRO A 911 -33.98 12.54 -23.85
N THR A 912 -34.62 11.46 -23.41
CA THR A 912 -33.95 10.46 -22.56
C THR A 912 -33.27 9.40 -23.44
N PRO A 913 -31.92 9.40 -23.56
CA PRO A 913 -31.23 8.69 -24.63
C PRO A 913 -31.21 7.16 -24.50
N ARG A 914 -31.59 6.61 -23.33
CA ARG A 914 -31.60 5.16 -23.04
C ARG A 914 -32.96 4.64 -22.59
N SER A 915 -34.01 5.47 -22.60
CA SER A 915 -35.35 5.03 -22.19
C SER A 915 -36.14 4.55 -23.39
N GLU A 916 -36.41 3.25 -23.43
CA GLU A 916 -37.27 2.60 -24.40
C GLU A 916 -38.39 1.89 -23.67
N PHE A 917 -39.56 1.78 -24.29
CA PHE A 917 -40.59 0.88 -23.78
C PHE A 917 -40.18 -0.55 -24.07
N SER A 918 -40.38 -1.44 -23.09
CA SER A 918 -40.19 -2.88 -23.27
C SER A 918 -41.15 -3.47 -24.29
N HIS A 919 -42.37 -2.91 -24.40
CA HIS A 919 -43.39 -3.39 -25.33
C HIS A 919 -43.25 -2.76 -26.73
N PRO A 920 -43.01 -3.56 -27.79
CA PRO A 920 -42.72 -3.02 -29.11
C PRO A 920 -43.89 -2.26 -29.73
N ASP A 921 -45.14 -2.70 -29.52
CA ASP A 921 -46.31 -2.02 -30.09
C ASP A 921 -46.53 -0.63 -29.47
N VAL A 922 -46.14 -0.41 -28.21
CA VAL A 922 -46.16 0.93 -27.60
C VAL A 922 -45.11 1.81 -28.26
N VAL A 923 -43.91 1.27 -28.56
CA VAL A 923 -42.87 2.00 -29.28
C VAL A 923 -43.34 2.37 -30.68
N ILE A 924 -43.96 1.44 -31.41
CA ILE A 924 -44.47 1.68 -32.78
C ILE A 924 -45.62 2.71 -32.74
N VAL A 925 -46.57 2.60 -31.82
CA VAL A 925 -47.70 3.54 -31.70
C VAL A 925 -47.23 4.97 -31.39
N LEU A 926 -46.17 5.13 -30.61
CA LEU A 926 -45.64 6.43 -30.22
C LEU A 926 -44.69 7.05 -31.26
N THR A 927 -44.15 6.25 -32.18
CA THR A 927 -43.19 6.65 -33.22
C THR A 927 -43.92 7.01 -34.49
#